data_AF-A0A9P1DAD2-F1
#
_entry.id   AF-A0A9P1DAD2-F1
#
_cell.length_a   1.000
_cell.length_b   1.000
_cell.length_c   1.000
_cell.angle_alpha   90.00
_cell.angle_beta   90.00
_cell.angle_gamma   90.00
#
_symmetry.space_group_name_H-M   'P 1'
#
loop_
_entity.id
_entity.type
_entity.pdbx_description
1 polymer ?
#
loop_
_entity_poly.entity_id
_entity_poly.type
_entity_poly.pdbx_seq_one_letter_code
_entity_poly.pdbx_strand_id
1 'polypeptide(L)'
;MLCEWLATSSDLKVTDKERMLLRIFSGDDQPIQELPEEHRKWLETFVTYGGRKMDDLLRWRVLGHLAAVLIAAPETSLLHSLRCMMLDPEKMTKDFPAFLPAMDEDIRLCRVDAERHLKRCGPRGRGLGLPVLMDGMGLDGYAGYCRYDLRICQALVERGENIWKFKSVFATLVPLLHSYGSYGPWIRFPHDGSTVTSEAIGGNAPVASPSSLAPQHRERPLTVKEVAKCPGCSLNIGGRDHNQTEHTFQDDESDRSPWGYVLPPAEKDEKHVTFREVQSSSARAIRLMLHGSMFLGIMAASKPGTPHGGSDVVCHGWQDPLPKIYGPLANESVCTLRQCIEAQYIGSHFANDWKSMVEILSSNTEDLAVGLHNLLLDMSEQKRDEPLKGLEGGTTPKWAILTLPQRNSWEETIEVKYLKSAIKNLDDILQDLYKKWGGDQEDGKFVAELKEAADVKDFPPNMREAQMPQLWAYRSAVTLDALHKKIGMESNTKENFPVLCTVLQNPLISILPALGTLVGVFEWQALCINQFSGRITKAKAGEMTVNDVLMTIPRNEAEKRLWTQAFKNFQRAWKLAMPYCEYECLQISEKMREHELTIDDPMLLCIPDFKDDGMYALAVIDWLVAQHNELVQIVAGTLGYPARKVSSRLLVQHDATVSQEKFHRFRVIKYTKRELMRFLSNRCATWGVGGKLNLDLKQVESHLRRELSRPEITVEMRGFQWLGDAPAAGHELKQVINQRELLPDTIDRLKLEIPSPALANACLQKVQMSIAFILKSGSSLGTEKSGEMLLSDYMQSVLAETPESFMPTTAQKDVHLWHVDSFVKVLKQIVNKDPVDCMDPKYKEELPADLKQKLLDVKEKLPDQFVDLHLGPRIWPVGVLSKHNRDVEGFIWT
;
A
#
# COMPACT_ATOMS: atom_id res chain seq x y z
N MET A 1 24.09 43.98 -35.10
CA MET A 1 23.03 44.91 -35.57
C MET A 1 21.68 44.63 -34.91
N LEU A 2 21.03 43.46 -35.10
CA LEU A 2 19.73 43.18 -34.44
C LEU A 2 19.83 43.16 -32.90
N CYS A 3 20.79 42.42 -32.33
CA CYS A 3 20.96 42.34 -30.86
C CYS A 3 21.28 43.70 -30.23
N GLU A 4 22.11 44.50 -30.90
CA GLU A 4 22.48 45.86 -30.50
C GLU A 4 21.27 46.81 -30.55
N TRP A 5 20.44 46.70 -31.60
CA TRP A 5 19.17 47.43 -31.71
C TRP A 5 18.20 47.00 -30.60
N LEU A 6 18.02 45.71 -30.36
CA LEU A 6 17.17 45.20 -29.28
C LEU A 6 17.65 45.68 -27.91
N ALA A 7 18.97 45.79 -27.69
CA ALA A 7 19.54 46.24 -26.43
C ALA A 7 19.30 47.73 -26.14
N THR A 8 19.29 48.59 -27.16
CA THR A 8 19.35 50.05 -26.98
C THR A 8 18.14 50.82 -27.51
N SER A 9 17.31 50.20 -28.34
CA SER A 9 16.19 50.88 -29.01
C SER A 9 15.06 51.28 -28.06
N SER A 10 14.79 52.58 -28.00
CA SER A 10 13.63 53.17 -27.33
C SER A 10 12.32 52.95 -28.09
N ASP A 11 12.39 52.60 -29.38
CA ASP A 11 11.20 52.42 -30.22
C ASP A 11 10.43 51.15 -29.85
N LEU A 12 11.11 50.19 -29.22
CA LEU A 12 10.51 48.96 -28.75
C LEU A 12 9.86 49.18 -27.36
N LYS A 13 8.52 49.26 -27.33
CA LYS A 13 7.72 49.43 -26.11
C LYS A 13 7.59 48.13 -25.31
N VAL A 14 8.71 47.67 -24.75
CA VAL A 14 8.79 46.46 -23.91
C VAL A 14 9.53 46.77 -22.62
N THR A 15 9.23 46.00 -21.58
CA THR A 15 9.96 46.03 -20.29
C THR A 15 11.38 45.50 -20.45
N ASP A 16 12.25 45.78 -19.48
CA ASP A 16 13.64 45.26 -19.50
C ASP A 16 13.69 43.73 -19.50
N LYS A 17 12.78 43.08 -18.75
CA LYS A 17 12.64 41.62 -18.69
C LYS A 17 12.22 41.04 -20.06
N GLU A 18 11.26 41.67 -20.74
CA GLU A 18 10.84 41.29 -22.10
C GLU A 18 11.96 41.52 -23.13
N ARG A 19 12.65 42.67 -23.03
CA ARG A 19 13.81 42.99 -23.87
C ARG A 19 14.91 41.95 -23.71
N MET A 20 15.17 41.50 -22.48
CA MET A 20 16.16 40.47 -22.19
C MET A 20 15.82 39.16 -22.90
N LEU A 21 14.58 38.68 -22.78
CA LEU A 21 14.14 37.46 -23.46
C LEU A 21 14.25 37.60 -24.99
N LEU A 22 13.84 38.73 -25.56
CA LEU A 22 13.95 38.99 -26.99
C LEU A 22 15.41 38.96 -27.48
N ARG A 23 16.35 39.51 -26.71
CA ARG A 23 17.78 39.43 -27.02
C ARG A 23 18.25 37.98 -27.05
N ILE A 24 17.98 37.22 -25.98
CA ILE A 24 18.42 35.82 -25.87
C ILE A 24 17.87 34.96 -27.01
N PHE A 25 16.56 35.07 -27.31
CA PHE A 25 15.94 34.32 -28.40
C PHE A 25 16.32 34.83 -29.81
N SER A 26 16.93 36.01 -29.91
CA SER A 26 17.54 36.51 -31.15
C SER A 26 18.99 36.06 -31.34
N GLY A 27 19.50 35.20 -30.44
CA GLY A 27 20.86 34.64 -30.49
C GLY A 27 21.92 35.46 -29.75
N ASP A 28 21.51 36.43 -28.92
CA ASP A 28 22.43 37.16 -28.04
C ASP A 28 22.71 36.35 -26.76
N ASP A 29 23.89 35.75 -26.68
CA ASP A 29 24.28 34.91 -25.55
C ASP A 29 25.06 35.66 -24.46
N GLN A 30 25.46 36.90 -24.74
CA GLN A 30 26.22 37.74 -23.83
C GLN A 30 25.57 37.82 -22.43
N PRO A 31 24.24 38.00 -22.27
CA PRO A 31 23.61 38.05 -20.95
C PRO A 31 23.77 36.76 -20.13
N ILE A 32 23.94 35.61 -20.79
CA ILE A 32 24.16 34.31 -20.13
C ILE A 32 25.66 34.10 -19.86
N GLN A 33 26.53 34.53 -20.77
CA GLN A 33 27.98 34.41 -20.62
C GLN A 33 28.53 35.26 -19.47
N GLU A 34 27.90 36.39 -19.19
CA GLU A 34 28.25 37.31 -18.09
C GLU A 34 27.82 36.79 -16.70
N LEU A 35 27.04 35.70 -16.63
CA LEU A 35 26.61 35.13 -15.35
C LEU A 35 27.74 34.38 -14.64
N PRO A 36 27.68 34.25 -13.30
CA PRO A 36 28.56 33.37 -12.54
C PRO A 36 28.54 31.94 -13.11
N GLU A 37 29.70 31.25 -13.08
CA GLU A 37 29.88 29.93 -13.68
C GLU A 37 28.82 28.91 -13.23
N GLU A 38 28.45 28.97 -11.95
CA GLU A 38 27.46 28.10 -11.34
C GLU A 38 26.05 28.25 -11.93
N HIS A 39 25.68 29.44 -12.43
CA HIS A 39 24.41 29.70 -13.11
C HIS A 39 24.53 29.53 -14.62
N ARG A 40 25.64 30.03 -15.19
CA ARG A 40 25.96 29.91 -16.61
C ARG A 40 25.90 28.46 -17.06
N LYS A 41 26.50 27.51 -16.34
CA LYS A 41 26.47 26.08 -16.73
C LYS A 41 25.06 25.52 -16.98
N TRP A 42 24.06 25.96 -16.21
CA TRP A 42 22.70 25.46 -16.33
C TRP A 42 21.88 26.22 -17.38
N LEU A 43 22.13 27.52 -17.54
CA LEU A 43 21.47 28.36 -18.54
C LEU A 43 22.12 28.27 -19.93
N GLU A 44 23.40 27.88 -19.99
CA GLU A 44 24.16 27.65 -21.21
C GLU A 44 23.50 26.58 -22.05
N THR A 45 22.75 25.64 -21.47
CA THR A 45 21.94 24.67 -22.24
C THR A 45 20.97 25.30 -23.24
N PHE A 46 20.71 26.61 -23.12
CA PHE A 46 19.79 27.39 -23.95
C PHE A 46 20.47 28.54 -24.71
N VAL A 47 21.80 28.51 -24.85
CA VAL A 47 22.54 29.35 -25.80
C VAL A 47 22.67 28.63 -27.13
N THR A 48 22.23 29.26 -28.23
CA THR A 48 22.36 28.70 -29.57
C THR A 48 23.77 28.91 -30.13
N TYR A 49 24.59 27.85 -30.15
CA TYR A 49 25.82 27.77 -30.93
C TYR A 49 25.86 26.46 -31.73
N GLY A 50 26.68 26.39 -32.78
CA GLY A 50 26.77 25.23 -33.66
C GLY A 50 27.23 23.96 -32.94
N GLY A 51 26.62 22.81 -33.26
CA GLY A 51 27.03 21.49 -32.73
C GLY A 51 26.21 20.93 -31.57
N ARG A 52 25.08 21.55 -31.21
CA ARG A 52 24.15 21.01 -30.19
C ARG A 52 23.38 19.77 -30.66
N LYS A 53 22.89 19.02 -29.67
CA LYS A 53 21.91 17.94 -29.89
C LYS A 53 20.58 18.53 -30.34
N MET A 54 19.88 17.82 -31.22
CA MET A 54 18.56 18.25 -31.73
C MET A 54 17.55 18.49 -30.61
N ASP A 55 17.54 17.62 -29.59
CA ASP A 55 16.64 17.72 -28.43
C ASP A 55 16.79 19.07 -27.67
N ASP A 56 18.02 19.55 -27.49
CA ASP A 56 18.27 20.84 -26.85
C ASP A 56 17.73 22.01 -27.69
N LEU A 57 17.87 21.94 -29.02
CA LEU A 57 17.36 22.94 -29.94
C LEU A 57 15.82 22.98 -29.96
N LEU A 58 15.17 21.82 -29.91
CA LEU A 58 13.71 21.72 -29.88
C LEU A 58 13.14 22.30 -28.59
N ARG A 59 13.73 21.96 -27.44
CA ARG A 59 13.35 22.55 -26.15
C ARG A 59 13.53 24.06 -26.16
N TRP A 60 14.65 24.56 -26.69
CA TRP A 60 14.92 25.98 -26.82
C TRP A 60 13.86 26.70 -27.66
N ARG A 61 13.47 26.11 -28.80
CA ARG A 61 12.40 26.67 -29.66
C ARG A 61 11.06 26.71 -28.94
N VAL A 62 10.69 25.64 -28.23
CA VAL A 62 9.44 25.60 -27.44
C VAL A 62 9.45 26.67 -26.35
N LEU A 63 10.56 26.87 -25.64
CA LEU A 63 10.70 27.94 -24.66
C LEU A 63 10.58 29.34 -25.30
N GLY A 64 11.14 29.54 -26.49
CA GLY A 64 11.01 30.79 -27.24
C GLY A 64 9.55 31.09 -27.63
N HIS A 65 8.83 30.07 -28.11
CA HIS A 65 7.41 30.22 -28.45
C HIS A 65 6.55 30.42 -27.19
N LEU A 66 6.84 29.70 -26.10
CA LEU A 66 6.19 29.91 -24.80
C LEU A 66 6.40 31.35 -24.33
N ALA A 67 7.63 31.87 -24.35
CA ALA A 67 7.93 33.24 -23.97
C ALA A 67 7.11 34.25 -24.79
N ALA A 68 7.07 34.09 -26.11
CA ALA A 68 6.30 34.96 -27.00
C ALA A 68 4.80 34.95 -26.67
N VAL A 69 4.22 33.76 -26.48
CA VAL A 69 2.80 33.59 -26.16
C VAL A 69 2.47 34.15 -24.78
N LEU A 70 3.34 33.96 -23.78
CA LEU A 70 3.16 34.52 -22.45
C LEU A 70 3.25 36.05 -22.45
N ILE A 71 4.21 36.65 -23.17
CA ILE A 71 4.32 38.11 -23.28
C ILE A 71 3.04 38.71 -23.87
N ALA A 72 2.45 38.05 -24.88
CA ALA A 72 1.23 38.48 -25.55
C ALA A 72 -0.08 38.16 -24.77
N ALA A 73 -0.01 37.39 -23.67
CA ALA A 73 -1.20 36.89 -22.99
C ALA A 73 -1.99 38.00 -22.26
N PRO A 74 -3.26 38.25 -22.64
CA PRO A 74 -4.11 39.22 -21.95
C PRO A 74 -4.49 38.74 -20.54
N GLU A 75 -4.89 39.66 -19.65
CA GLU A 75 -5.28 39.32 -18.26
C GLU A 75 -6.42 38.29 -18.15
N THR A 76 -7.23 38.20 -19.19
CA THR A 76 -8.37 37.28 -19.32
C THR A 76 -8.01 35.88 -19.81
N SER A 77 -6.76 35.63 -20.19
CA SER A 77 -6.27 34.30 -20.61
C SER A 77 -5.72 33.52 -19.44
N LEU A 78 -5.90 32.19 -19.43
CA LEU A 78 -5.26 31.28 -18.47
C LEU A 78 -3.73 31.43 -18.47
N LEU A 79 -3.13 31.77 -19.61
CA LEU A 79 -1.68 32.00 -19.75
C LEU A 79 -1.17 33.19 -18.92
N HIS A 80 -2.06 34.09 -18.49
CA HIS A 80 -1.65 35.25 -17.73
C HIS A 80 -1.07 34.90 -16.35
N SER A 81 -1.49 33.79 -15.73
CA SER A 81 -0.91 33.30 -14.48
C SER A 81 0.59 32.97 -14.66
N LEU A 82 0.91 32.30 -15.77
CA LEU A 82 2.27 31.92 -16.16
C LEU A 82 3.09 33.15 -16.60
N ARG A 83 2.46 34.12 -17.27
CA ARG A 83 3.08 35.41 -17.59
C ARG A 83 3.50 36.16 -16.32
N CYS A 84 2.62 36.26 -15.32
CA CYS A 84 2.94 36.88 -14.04
C CYS A 84 4.09 36.15 -13.34
N MET A 85 4.12 34.82 -13.40
CA MET A 85 5.21 34.04 -12.85
C MET A 85 6.55 34.30 -13.55
N MET A 86 6.53 34.43 -14.87
CA MET A 86 7.71 34.68 -15.69
C MET A 86 8.25 36.11 -15.53
N LEU A 87 7.37 37.12 -15.58
CA LEU A 87 7.77 38.53 -15.64
C LEU A 87 7.67 39.28 -14.32
N ASP A 88 6.78 38.86 -13.41
CA ASP A 88 6.50 39.58 -12.17
C ASP A 88 6.36 38.65 -10.93
N PRO A 89 7.28 37.70 -10.69
CA PRO A 89 7.17 36.74 -9.58
C PRO A 89 7.09 37.44 -8.21
N GLU A 90 7.67 38.62 -8.06
CA GLU A 90 7.55 39.47 -6.88
C GLU A 90 6.11 39.89 -6.55
N LYS A 91 5.25 40.09 -7.57
CA LYS A 91 3.84 40.47 -7.34
C LYS A 91 3.04 39.30 -6.77
N MET A 92 3.45 38.06 -7.06
CA MET A 92 2.79 36.86 -6.58
C MET A 92 3.05 36.57 -5.09
N THR A 93 3.94 37.30 -4.43
CA THR A 93 4.29 37.09 -3.00
C THR A 93 3.92 38.26 -2.09
N LYS A 94 3.53 39.41 -2.65
CA LYS A 94 3.44 40.68 -1.91
C LYS A 94 2.24 40.78 -0.98
N ASP A 95 1.09 40.25 -1.37
CA ASP A 95 -0.19 40.53 -0.70
C ASP A 95 -0.96 39.26 -0.23
N PHE A 96 -0.81 38.12 -0.92
CA PHE A 96 -1.50 36.87 -0.58
C PHE A 96 -0.68 35.63 -0.95
N PRO A 97 -0.89 34.49 -0.25
CA PRO A 97 -0.31 33.21 -0.66
C PRO A 97 -0.84 32.79 -2.02
N ALA A 98 0.01 32.82 -3.06
CA ALA A 98 -0.35 32.36 -4.40
C ALA A 98 -0.38 30.82 -4.47
N PHE A 99 -1.44 30.25 -5.04
CA PHE A 99 -1.54 28.82 -5.29
C PHE A 99 -1.11 28.52 -6.72
N LEU A 100 -0.01 27.77 -6.87
CA LEU A 100 0.52 27.46 -8.20
C LEU A 100 -0.19 26.24 -8.80
N PRO A 101 -0.45 26.23 -10.12
CA PRO A 101 -1.04 25.07 -10.78
C PRO A 101 -0.08 23.88 -10.76
N ALA A 102 -0.64 22.68 -10.87
CA ALA A 102 0.06 21.39 -10.83
C ALA A 102 0.90 21.11 -9.58
N MET A 103 0.66 21.86 -8.51
CA MET A 103 1.10 21.53 -7.17
C MET A 103 0.16 20.47 -6.59
N ASP A 104 0.73 19.40 -6.07
CA ASP A 104 -0.07 18.31 -5.51
C ASP A 104 -0.96 18.84 -4.36
N GLU A 105 -2.20 18.38 -4.35
CA GLU A 105 -2.97 18.23 -3.11
C GLU A 105 -2.21 17.19 -2.32
N ASP A 106 -1.36 17.58 -1.38
CA ASP A 106 -0.63 16.53 -0.67
C ASP A 106 -0.39 16.74 0.81
N ILE A 107 -0.77 15.66 1.49
CA ILE A 107 -0.57 15.16 2.85
C ILE A 107 0.87 15.34 3.36
N ARG A 108 1.80 15.79 2.51
CA ARG A 108 3.19 16.16 2.87
C ARG A 108 3.24 17.27 3.92
N LEU A 109 2.26 18.18 3.96
CA LEU A 109 2.12 19.14 5.07
C LEU A 109 1.77 18.42 6.39
N CYS A 110 0.85 17.43 6.37
CA CYS A 110 0.60 16.58 7.53
C CYS A 110 1.88 15.85 7.99
N ARG A 111 2.77 15.45 7.05
CA ARG A 111 4.08 14.86 7.37
C ARG A 111 5.02 15.85 8.06
N VAL A 112 5.18 17.06 7.52
CA VAL A 112 6.10 18.08 8.06
C VAL A 112 5.61 18.63 9.40
N ASP A 113 4.31 18.85 9.56
CA ASP A 113 3.73 19.26 10.83
C ASP A 113 3.80 18.14 11.87
N ALA A 114 3.59 16.87 11.47
CA ALA A 114 3.79 15.73 12.36
C ALA A 114 5.26 15.53 12.76
N GLU A 115 6.22 15.71 11.85
CA GLU A 115 7.66 15.66 12.14
C GLU A 115 8.11 16.81 13.05
N ARG A 116 7.60 18.03 12.85
CA ARG A 116 7.83 19.17 13.76
C ARG A 116 7.24 18.91 15.15
N HIS A 117 6.06 18.28 15.22
CA HIS A 117 5.42 17.92 16.47
C HIS A 117 6.18 16.80 17.20
N LEU A 118 6.65 15.77 16.47
CA LEU A 118 7.51 14.70 17.00
C LEU A 118 8.86 15.23 17.50
N LYS A 119 9.47 16.20 16.80
CA LYS A 119 10.73 16.86 17.22
C LYS A 119 10.55 17.80 18.42
N ARG A 120 9.41 18.48 18.55
CA ARG A 120 9.06 19.27 19.75
C ARG A 120 8.79 18.38 20.96
N CYS A 121 8.23 17.19 20.76
CA CYS A 121 7.90 16.22 21.80
C CYS A 121 9.04 15.23 22.10
N GLY A 122 10.30 15.69 22.10
CA GLY A 122 11.50 14.85 22.12
C GLY A 122 11.55 13.73 23.20
N PRO A 123 12.39 12.70 23.00
CA PRO A 123 12.36 11.50 23.84
C PRO A 123 13.27 11.63 25.07
N ARG A 124 12.81 12.24 26.16
CA ARG A 124 13.31 12.08 27.56
C ARG A 124 12.15 12.43 28.49
N GLY A 125 11.89 11.80 29.63
CA GLY A 125 12.63 10.87 30.46
C GLY A 125 11.92 10.86 31.83
N ARG A 126 12.07 9.76 32.56
CA ARG A 126 11.50 9.53 33.90
C ARG A 126 11.90 10.64 34.90
N GLY A 127 10.93 11.05 35.72
CA GLY A 127 11.04 11.57 37.09
C GLY A 127 12.15 12.55 37.48
N LEU A 128 11.76 13.76 37.89
CA LEU A 128 12.13 14.45 39.15
C LEU A 128 11.41 15.81 39.18
N GLY A 129 10.79 16.16 40.31
CA GLY A 129 9.98 17.37 40.46
C GLY A 129 10.77 18.61 40.91
N LEU A 130 10.26 19.80 40.54
CA LEU A 130 10.20 21.04 41.33
C LEU A 130 9.42 22.14 40.54
N PRO A 131 8.92 23.21 41.22
CA PRO A 131 7.69 23.92 40.88
C PRO A 131 7.85 25.38 40.38
N VAL A 132 6.74 25.93 39.86
CA VAL A 132 6.27 27.35 39.83
C VAL A 132 7.18 28.42 39.19
N LEU A 133 6.74 29.00 38.06
CA LEU A 133 6.47 30.45 37.87
C LEU A 133 6.00 30.82 36.45
N MET A 134 5.02 31.74 36.42
CA MET A 134 4.62 32.68 35.36
C MET A 134 3.39 32.35 34.49
N ASP A 135 2.30 33.01 34.90
CA ASP A 135 1.09 33.39 34.20
C ASP A 135 1.30 34.06 32.83
N GLY A 136 0.29 33.93 31.98
CA GLY A 136 -0.07 34.99 31.01
C GLY A 136 -0.04 34.58 29.55
N MET A 137 -0.99 33.76 29.12
CA MET A 137 -1.72 33.88 27.84
C MET A 137 -2.77 32.76 27.77
N GLY A 138 -4.05 33.14 27.80
CA GLY A 138 -5.17 32.22 27.72
C GLY A 138 -5.22 31.52 26.36
N LEU A 139 -4.97 30.22 26.38
CA LEU A 139 -5.31 29.25 25.33
C LEU A 139 -5.66 27.94 26.05
N ASP A 140 -6.88 27.87 26.57
CA ASP A 140 -7.45 26.60 27.00
C ASP A 140 -7.81 25.77 25.76
N GLY A 141 -7.35 24.51 25.73
CA GLY A 141 -7.93 23.46 24.89
C GLY A 141 -7.13 22.98 23.69
N TYR A 142 -5.85 22.59 23.85
CA TYR A 142 -5.17 21.73 22.87
C TYR A 142 -4.27 20.68 23.54
N ALA A 143 -4.88 19.55 23.92
CA ALA A 143 -4.14 18.33 24.24
C ALA A 143 -5.03 17.11 23.91
N GLY A 144 -4.92 16.62 22.68
CA GLY A 144 -5.72 15.47 22.25
C GLY A 144 -5.48 15.05 20.81
N TYR A 145 -4.23 14.99 20.34
CA TYR A 145 -3.93 14.44 19.01
C TYR A 145 -3.70 12.92 19.10
N CYS A 146 -4.58 12.16 18.45
CA CYS A 146 -4.49 10.72 18.34
C CYS A 146 -3.29 10.35 17.46
N ARG A 147 -2.32 9.65 18.05
CA ARG A 147 -0.99 9.30 17.51
C ARG A 147 -1.00 8.23 16.40
N TYR A 148 -2.18 7.88 15.86
CA TYR A 148 -2.41 6.65 15.09
C TYR A 148 -2.80 6.88 13.63
N ASP A 149 -3.64 7.88 13.32
CA ASP A 149 -4.00 8.21 11.92
C ASP A 149 -2.78 8.62 11.08
N LEU A 150 -1.82 9.31 11.70
CA LEU A 150 -0.59 9.75 11.06
C LEU A 150 0.34 8.61 10.63
N ARG A 151 0.28 7.44 11.29
CA ARG A 151 1.15 6.29 10.95
C ARG A 151 0.63 5.51 9.75
N ILE A 152 -0.68 5.46 9.57
CA ILE A 152 -1.32 4.83 8.41
C ILE A 152 -1.04 5.67 7.16
N CYS A 153 -1.18 7.00 7.26
CA CYS A 153 -0.82 7.91 6.17
C CYS A 153 0.68 7.85 5.82
N GLN A 154 1.55 7.74 6.83
CA GLN A 154 3.00 7.59 6.61
C GLN A 154 3.34 6.29 5.86
N ALA A 155 2.75 5.15 6.25
CA ALA A 155 2.99 3.88 5.57
C ALA A 155 2.46 3.84 4.13
N LEU A 156 1.34 4.53 3.84
CA LEU A 156 0.78 4.61 2.49
C LEU A 156 1.61 5.52 1.56
N VAL A 157 2.16 6.62 2.11
CA VAL A 157 3.06 7.54 1.38
C VAL A 157 4.44 6.91 1.14
N GLU A 158 4.99 6.17 2.10
CA GLU A 158 6.25 5.41 1.93
C GLU A 158 6.13 4.29 0.88
N ARG A 159 4.90 3.83 0.59
CA ARG A 159 4.58 2.83 -0.43
C ARG A 159 4.18 3.42 -1.80
N GLY A 160 4.13 4.75 -1.93
CA GLY A 160 3.70 5.42 -3.17
C GLY A 160 2.24 5.13 -3.55
N GLU A 161 1.38 4.85 -2.55
CA GLU A 161 -0.02 4.51 -2.76
C GLU A 161 -0.95 5.71 -2.57
N ASN A 162 -1.88 5.91 -3.51
CA ASN A 162 -2.88 6.95 -3.44
C ASN A 162 -3.96 6.63 -2.38
N ILE A 163 -4.08 7.46 -1.35
CA ILE A 163 -5.05 7.33 -0.23
C ILE A 163 -6.52 7.38 -0.70
N TRP A 164 -6.81 7.96 -1.88
CA TRP A 164 -8.16 7.96 -2.46
C TRP A 164 -8.66 6.56 -2.90
N LYS A 165 -7.80 5.52 -2.87
CA LYS A 165 -8.21 4.10 -2.97
C LYS A 165 -9.32 3.75 -1.96
N PHE A 166 -9.37 4.39 -0.80
CA PHE A 166 -10.38 4.12 0.23
C PHE A 166 -11.80 4.62 -0.14
N LYS A 167 -11.92 5.70 -0.92
CA LYS A 167 -13.22 6.31 -1.26
C LYS A 167 -13.93 5.55 -2.40
N SER A 168 -13.18 5.05 -3.39
CA SER A 168 -13.78 4.32 -4.53
C SER A 168 -14.23 2.90 -4.19
N VAL A 169 -13.63 2.27 -3.17
CA VAL A 169 -14.07 0.94 -2.67
C VAL A 169 -15.46 1.04 -2.03
N PHE A 170 -15.81 2.20 -1.45
CA PHE A 170 -17.10 2.41 -0.77
C PHE A 170 -18.27 2.76 -1.70
N ALA A 171 -18.03 3.42 -2.84
CA ALA A 171 -19.10 3.82 -3.76
C ALA A 171 -19.66 2.66 -4.61
N THR A 172 -18.94 1.54 -4.72
CA THR A 172 -19.21 0.48 -5.71
C THR A 172 -19.99 -0.73 -5.14
N LEU A 173 -20.23 -0.79 -3.82
CA LEU A 173 -20.90 -1.92 -3.15
C LEU A 173 -22.43 -1.75 -2.94
N VAL A 174 -23.00 -0.60 -3.32
CA VAL A 174 -24.39 -0.24 -2.97
C VAL A 174 -25.50 -0.90 -3.85
N PRO A 175 -25.30 -1.31 -5.12
CA PRO A 175 -26.39 -1.92 -5.88
C PRO A 175 -26.71 -3.40 -5.54
N LEU A 176 -25.96 -4.07 -4.67
CA LEU A 176 -26.05 -5.54 -4.47
C LEU A 176 -26.80 -6.00 -3.22
N LEU A 177 -27.33 -5.09 -2.39
CA LEU A 177 -27.99 -5.43 -1.10
C LEU A 177 -29.52 -5.16 -1.06
N HIS A 178 -30.21 -5.18 -2.20
CA HIS A 178 -31.68 -4.98 -2.27
C HIS A 178 -32.52 -6.21 -2.64
N SER A 179 -32.01 -7.41 -2.39
CA SER A 179 -32.86 -8.60 -2.31
C SER A 179 -32.50 -9.43 -1.08
N TYR A 180 -33.52 -9.81 -0.31
CA TYR A 180 -33.57 -10.69 0.86
C TYR A 180 -33.72 -10.01 2.23
N GLY A 181 -34.94 -10.10 2.76
CA GLY A 181 -35.21 -9.96 4.20
C GLY A 181 -36.69 -9.87 4.57
N SER A 182 -37.42 -10.99 4.63
CA SER A 182 -38.59 -11.17 5.51
C SER A 182 -38.86 -12.68 5.76
N TYR A 183 -38.91 -13.06 7.03
CA TYR A 183 -38.97 -14.42 7.60
C TYR A 183 -40.37 -15.11 7.48
N GLY A 184 -40.41 -16.46 7.52
CA GLY A 184 -41.63 -17.33 7.58
C GLY A 184 -42.33 -17.35 8.96
N PRO A 185 -43.21 -18.34 9.35
CA PRO A 185 -43.36 -19.72 8.81
C PRO A 185 -44.78 -20.41 8.84
N TRP A 186 -44.86 -21.66 8.31
CA TRP A 186 -45.85 -22.78 8.46
C TRP A 186 -47.34 -22.65 8.01
N ILE A 187 -47.79 -23.50 7.06
CA ILE A 187 -48.90 -24.54 7.13
C ILE A 187 -49.24 -25.11 5.71
N ARG A 188 -49.72 -26.36 5.69
CA ARG A 188 -49.90 -27.39 4.64
C ARG A 188 -50.96 -27.18 3.52
N PHE A 189 -50.62 -27.69 2.31
CA PHE A 189 -51.40 -28.48 1.28
C PHE A 189 -52.71 -27.91 0.63
N PRO A 190 -53.22 -28.45 -0.52
CA PRO A 190 -52.71 -28.41 -1.90
C PRO A 190 -53.79 -28.01 -2.95
N HIS A 191 -53.44 -28.18 -4.24
CA HIS A 191 -54.29 -28.46 -5.42
C HIS A 191 -54.57 -27.35 -6.46
N ASP A 192 -54.27 -27.76 -7.71
CA ASP A 192 -54.91 -27.50 -9.00
C ASP A 192 -54.94 -26.06 -9.53
N GLY A 193 -54.69 -25.77 -10.80
CA GLY A 193 -54.50 -26.58 -11.98
C GLY A 193 -54.81 -25.72 -13.21
N SER A 194 -54.13 -26.03 -14.33
CA SER A 194 -54.66 -25.89 -15.70
C SER A 194 -54.78 -24.44 -16.27
N THR A 195 -53.99 -24.06 -17.30
CA THR A 195 -54.30 -24.11 -18.76
C THR A 195 -55.33 -23.02 -19.18
N VAL A 196 -55.32 -22.31 -20.32
CA VAL A 196 -54.71 -22.47 -21.67
C VAL A 196 -55.23 -21.32 -22.57
N THR A 197 -54.46 -20.99 -23.64
CA THR A 197 -54.83 -20.34 -24.94
C THR A 197 -55.42 -18.92 -24.99
N SER A 198 -54.80 -17.96 -25.68
CA SER A 198 -54.62 -17.73 -27.14
C SER A 198 -55.86 -17.19 -27.86
N GLU A 199 -55.76 -16.02 -28.50
CA GLU A 199 -55.81 -15.84 -29.96
C GLU A 199 -55.81 -14.36 -30.38
N ALA A 200 -55.43 -14.16 -31.64
CA ALA A 200 -54.98 -12.94 -32.28
C ALA A 200 -56.07 -12.26 -33.13
N ILE A 201 -55.62 -11.34 -34.02
CA ILE A 201 -56.30 -10.49 -35.03
C ILE A 201 -56.42 -9.05 -34.52
N GLY A 202 -55.86 -7.99 -35.12
CA GLY A 202 -55.23 -7.75 -36.42
C GLY A 202 -55.59 -6.33 -36.87
N GLY A 203 -54.64 -5.52 -37.37
CA GLY A 203 -54.95 -4.25 -38.05
C GLY A 203 -53.94 -3.11 -37.87
N ASN A 204 -53.34 -2.68 -38.99
CA ASN A 204 -52.24 -1.72 -39.14
C ASN A 204 -52.58 -0.23 -38.88
N ALA A 205 -51.63 0.49 -38.25
CA ALA A 205 -51.02 1.83 -38.52
C ALA A 205 -51.88 3.02 -39.06
N PRO A 206 -51.56 4.32 -38.76
CA PRO A 206 -50.20 4.85 -38.58
C PRO A 206 -49.96 5.93 -37.49
N VAL A 207 -48.68 6.00 -37.09
CA VAL A 207 -47.85 7.18 -36.74
C VAL A 207 -48.56 8.45 -36.27
N ALA A 208 -48.43 8.76 -34.98
CA ALA A 208 -48.18 10.11 -34.46
C ALA A 208 -47.73 10.04 -32.99
N SER A 209 -46.59 10.64 -32.69
CA SER A 209 -46.07 10.88 -31.33
C SER A 209 -46.98 11.83 -30.56
N PRO A 210 -47.16 11.61 -29.25
CA PRO A 210 -47.08 12.75 -28.31
C PRO A 210 -46.26 12.37 -27.06
N SER A 211 -45.18 13.09 -26.78
CA SER A 211 -45.14 14.22 -25.85
C SER A 211 -45.58 13.88 -24.41
N SER A 212 -44.52 13.80 -23.60
CA SER A 212 -44.41 13.95 -22.14
C SER A 212 -45.57 14.63 -21.42
N LEU A 213 -46.08 13.95 -20.38
CA LEU A 213 -46.51 14.55 -19.12
C LEU A 213 -46.59 13.43 -18.06
N ALA A 214 -45.59 13.35 -17.19
CA ALA A 214 -45.65 12.59 -15.95
C ALA A 214 -44.95 13.38 -14.82
N PRO A 215 -45.42 13.30 -13.57
CA PRO A 215 -45.22 14.32 -12.55
C PRO A 215 -43.91 14.14 -11.78
N GLN A 216 -43.32 15.26 -11.38
CA GLN A 216 -42.17 15.33 -10.48
C GLN A 216 -42.53 14.80 -9.08
N HIS A 217 -42.13 13.57 -8.77
CA HIS A 217 -41.84 13.17 -7.38
C HIS A 217 -40.34 13.31 -7.14
N ARG A 218 -39.96 14.31 -6.34
CA ARG A 218 -38.62 14.44 -5.77
C ARG A 218 -38.42 13.30 -4.76
N GLU A 219 -37.72 12.24 -5.14
CA GLU A 219 -37.05 11.37 -4.18
C GLU A 219 -35.61 11.87 -3.98
N ARG A 220 -35.30 12.26 -2.74
CA ARG A 220 -33.91 12.47 -2.29
C ARG A 220 -33.27 11.08 -2.13
N PRO A 221 -32.03 10.84 -2.61
CA PRO A 221 -31.34 9.60 -2.28
C PRO A 221 -30.90 9.67 -0.82
N LEU A 222 -31.53 8.85 0.03
CA LEU A 222 -31.04 8.53 1.37
C LEU A 222 -29.86 7.55 1.21
N THR A 223 -28.64 8.06 1.31
CA THR A 223 -27.42 7.26 1.38
C THR A 223 -27.41 6.47 2.69
N VAL A 224 -27.43 5.13 2.60
CA VAL A 224 -27.20 4.25 3.74
C VAL A 224 -25.70 4.28 4.04
N LYS A 225 -25.29 4.94 5.12
CA LYS A 225 -23.92 4.88 5.64
C LYS A 225 -23.77 3.62 6.50
N GLU A 226 -22.86 2.72 6.13
CA GLU A 226 -22.51 1.54 6.93
C GLU A 226 -21.94 1.93 8.30
N VAL A 227 -22.08 1.00 9.26
CA VAL A 227 -21.65 1.14 10.65
C VAL A 227 -20.32 0.40 10.84
N ALA A 228 -19.22 1.13 11.01
CA ALA A 228 -17.93 0.60 11.45
C ALA A 228 -17.81 0.68 12.99
N LYS A 229 -16.76 0.14 13.60
CA LYS A 229 -16.46 0.33 15.04
C LYS A 229 -15.14 1.08 15.21
N CYS A 230 -15.12 2.06 16.10
CA CYS A 230 -13.95 2.80 16.50
C CYS A 230 -12.91 1.84 17.11
N PRO A 231 -11.69 1.74 16.58
CA PRO A 231 -10.69 0.81 17.09
C PRO A 231 -10.25 1.08 18.54
N GLY A 232 -10.42 2.31 19.03
CA GLY A 232 -10.03 2.70 20.39
C GLY A 232 -11.12 2.46 21.45
N CYS A 233 -12.34 2.91 21.19
CA CYS A 233 -13.43 2.85 22.17
C CYS A 233 -14.52 1.82 21.82
N SER A 234 -14.37 1.11 20.70
CA SER A 234 -15.34 0.12 20.18
C SER A 234 -16.75 0.65 19.88
N LEU A 235 -16.96 1.97 19.96
CA LEU A 235 -18.23 2.61 19.60
C LEU A 235 -18.45 2.57 18.09
N ASN A 236 -19.71 2.43 17.68
CA ASN A 236 -20.10 2.41 16.28
C ASN A 236 -19.83 3.78 15.62
N ILE A 237 -19.09 3.80 14.51
CA ILE A 237 -18.83 4.96 13.64
C ILE A 237 -19.67 4.78 12.37
N GLY A 238 -20.56 5.73 12.08
CA GLY A 238 -21.53 5.62 10.98
C GLY A 238 -22.86 4.97 11.39
N GLY A 239 -23.90 5.12 10.56
CA GLY A 239 -25.29 4.75 10.86
C GLY A 239 -26.23 5.95 11.14
N ARG A 240 -27.55 5.71 11.12
CA ARG A 240 -28.60 6.76 11.32
C ARG A 240 -28.57 7.43 12.71
N ASP A 241 -27.93 6.81 13.70
CA ASP A 241 -27.96 7.23 15.11
C ASP A 241 -26.59 7.72 15.64
N HIS A 242 -25.67 8.11 14.75
CA HIS A 242 -24.41 8.73 15.19
C HIS A 242 -24.68 10.14 15.73
N ASN A 243 -24.72 10.29 17.06
CA ASN A 243 -24.67 11.60 17.69
C ASN A 243 -23.26 12.17 17.48
N GLN A 244 -23.14 13.23 16.67
CA GLN A 244 -21.91 14.03 16.58
C GLN A 244 -21.47 14.39 17.99
N THR A 245 -20.28 13.93 18.37
CA THR A 245 -19.62 14.45 19.57
C THR A 245 -18.97 15.78 19.24
N GLU A 246 -18.68 16.59 20.24
CA GLU A 246 -17.96 17.88 20.10
C GLU A 246 -16.59 17.76 19.39
N HIS A 247 -16.08 16.54 19.24
CA HIS A 247 -14.76 16.24 18.66
C HIS A 247 -14.84 15.47 17.33
N THR A 248 -16.05 15.20 16.81
CA THR A 248 -16.22 14.56 15.50
C THR A 248 -16.24 15.64 14.41
N PHE A 249 -15.10 15.89 13.79
CA PHE A 249 -15.02 16.77 12.62
C PHE A 249 -15.41 15.99 11.36
N GLN A 250 -16.40 16.50 10.61
CA GLN A 250 -16.59 16.04 9.24
C GLN A 250 -15.41 16.55 8.41
N ASP A 251 -14.78 15.66 7.66
CA ASP A 251 -13.93 16.08 6.55
C ASP A 251 -14.83 16.86 5.59
N ASP A 252 -14.54 18.15 5.46
CA ASP A 252 -15.32 19.09 4.66
C ASP A 252 -15.00 18.97 3.16
N GLU A 253 -14.15 18.00 2.79
CA GLU A 253 -13.64 17.78 1.44
C GLU A 253 -12.97 19.04 0.87
N SER A 254 -12.55 19.95 1.74
CA SER A 254 -11.87 21.17 1.36
C SER A 254 -10.46 20.83 0.86
N ASP A 255 -10.08 21.44 -0.24
CA ASP A 255 -8.70 21.40 -0.74
C ASP A 255 -7.79 22.07 0.31
N ARG A 256 -6.73 21.35 0.72
CA ARG A 256 -5.76 21.79 1.73
C ARG A 256 -4.35 21.89 1.17
N SER A 257 -4.21 22.07 -0.16
CA SER A 257 -2.91 22.25 -0.79
C SER A 257 -2.10 23.36 -0.12
N PRO A 258 -0.78 23.18 0.09
CA PRO A 258 0.09 24.28 0.46
C PRO A 258 0.07 25.38 -0.61
N TRP A 259 0.22 26.62 -0.17
CA TRP A 259 0.53 27.72 -1.06
C TRP A 259 1.98 27.65 -1.56
N GLY A 260 2.26 28.31 -2.67
CA GLY A 260 3.59 28.42 -3.27
C GLY A 260 4.03 27.17 -4.02
N TYR A 261 5.31 27.17 -4.40
CA TYR A 261 5.96 26.05 -5.09
C TYR A 261 6.41 24.99 -4.07
N VAL A 262 5.96 23.74 -4.26
CA VAL A 262 6.11 22.67 -3.25
C VAL A 262 6.75 21.37 -3.75
N LEU A 263 7.22 21.33 -4.99
CA LEU A 263 7.80 20.10 -5.53
C LEU A 263 9.12 19.75 -4.82
N PRO A 264 9.40 18.44 -4.58
CA PRO A 264 10.69 17.96 -4.13
C PRO A 264 11.69 17.97 -5.29
N PRO A 265 13.00 17.76 -5.06
CA PRO A 265 13.98 17.68 -6.14
C PRO A 265 13.55 16.69 -7.24
N ALA A 266 13.82 17.01 -8.51
CA ALA A 266 13.35 16.25 -9.68
C ALA A 266 13.65 14.73 -9.64
N GLU A 267 14.75 14.32 -9.00
CA GLU A 267 15.10 12.89 -8.82
C GLU A 267 14.09 12.11 -7.97
N LYS A 268 13.37 12.80 -7.09
CA LYS A 268 12.34 12.27 -6.19
C LYS A 268 10.93 12.53 -6.70
N ASP A 269 10.79 13.09 -7.90
CA ASP A 269 9.50 13.42 -8.49
C ASP A 269 8.84 12.19 -9.11
N GLU A 270 7.56 11.97 -8.82
CA GLU A 270 6.84 10.73 -9.17
C GLU A 270 6.52 10.66 -10.65
N LYS A 271 6.91 9.59 -11.36
CA LYS A 271 6.69 9.50 -12.82
C LYS A 271 5.23 9.67 -13.28
N HIS A 272 4.26 9.28 -12.44
CA HIS A 272 2.84 9.33 -12.74
C HIS A 272 2.11 10.28 -11.78
N VAL A 273 2.07 11.56 -12.13
CA VAL A 273 1.39 12.58 -11.35
C VAL A 273 -0.06 12.68 -11.82
N THR A 274 -1.01 12.65 -10.91
CA THR A 274 -2.40 13.06 -11.18
C THR A 274 -2.88 13.89 -10.00
N PHE A 275 -3.55 15.01 -10.25
CA PHE A 275 -4.13 15.85 -9.20
C PHE A 275 -5.53 16.27 -9.61
N ARG A 276 -6.48 16.36 -8.67
CA ARG A 276 -7.80 16.96 -8.87
C ARG A 276 -8.48 16.56 -10.20
N GLU A 277 -8.51 15.25 -10.47
CA GLU A 277 -9.08 14.62 -11.68
C GLU A 277 -8.36 14.91 -13.03
N VAL A 278 -7.24 15.65 -13.01
CA VAL A 278 -6.40 15.87 -14.19
C VAL A 278 -5.60 14.61 -14.52
N GLN A 279 -5.66 14.18 -15.78
CA GLN A 279 -4.93 13.01 -16.27
C GLN A 279 -3.41 13.22 -16.24
N SER A 280 -2.65 12.12 -16.17
CA SER A 280 -1.20 12.23 -15.95
C SER A 280 -0.41 12.94 -17.06
N SER A 281 -0.81 12.76 -18.31
CA SER A 281 -0.26 13.49 -19.45
C SER A 281 -0.54 15.00 -19.37
N SER A 282 -1.75 15.37 -18.99
CA SER A 282 -2.15 16.77 -18.85
C SER A 282 -1.48 17.44 -17.65
N ALA A 283 -1.43 16.75 -16.51
CA ALA A 283 -0.72 17.18 -15.31
C ALA A 283 0.74 17.50 -15.62
N ARG A 284 1.39 16.63 -16.39
CA ARG A 284 2.78 16.82 -16.85
C ARG A 284 2.92 17.95 -17.87
N ALA A 285 1.98 18.12 -18.79
CA ALA A 285 1.98 19.26 -19.71
C ALA A 285 1.85 20.61 -18.95
N ILE A 286 0.99 20.68 -17.93
CA ILE A 286 0.88 21.86 -17.06
C ILE A 286 2.20 22.13 -16.33
N ARG A 287 2.83 21.10 -15.72
CA ARG A 287 4.14 21.25 -15.06
C ARG A 287 5.23 21.70 -16.04
N LEU A 288 5.22 21.19 -17.27
CA LEU A 288 6.18 21.58 -18.29
C LEU A 288 6.05 23.08 -18.64
N MET A 289 4.83 23.58 -18.83
CA MET A 289 4.59 25.01 -19.05
C MET A 289 4.93 25.86 -17.83
N LEU A 290 4.60 25.38 -16.62
CA LEU A 290 4.95 26.03 -15.35
C LEU A 290 6.47 26.19 -15.22
N HIS A 291 7.23 25.09 -15.29
CA HIS A 291 8.68 25.10 -15.16
C HIS A 291 9.34 25.86 -16.31
N GLY A 292 8.81 25.76 -17.54
CA GLY A 292 9.26 26.58 -18.66
C GLY A 292 9.11 28.08 -18.37
N SER A 293 7.97 28.50 -17.82
CA SER A 293 7.70 29.89 -17.44
C SER A 293 8.62 30.36 -16.32
N MET A 294 8.82 29.53 -15.29
CA MET A 294 9.75 29.83 -14.20
C MET A 294 11.17 29.99 -14.72
N PHE A 295 11.61 29.05 -15.57
CA PHE A 295 12.94 29.03 -16.16
C PHE A 295 13.18 30.27 -17.03
N LEU A 296 12.20 30.67 -17.85
CA LEU A 296 12.22 31.93 -18.61
C LEU A 296 12.35 33.16 -17.70
N GLY A 297 11.68 33.19 -16.54
CA GLY A 297 11.82 34.31 -15.61
C GLY A 297 13.22 34.43 -14.99
N ILE A 298 13.96 33.32 -14.82
CA ILE A 298 15.38 33.35 -14.42
C ILE A 298 16.21 34.03 -15.51
N MET A 299 15.97 33.67 -16.78
CA MET A 299 16.65 34.28 -17.92
C MET A 299 16.31 35.77 -18.03
N ALA A 300 15.04 36.14 -17.88
CA ALA A 300 14.58 37.52 -17.97
C ALA A 300 15.17 38.44 -16.89
N ALA A 301 15.46 37.88 -15.70
CA ALA A 301 16.04 38.62 -14.57
C ALA A 301 17.57 38.72 -14.61
N SER A 302 18.22 38.05 -15.57
CA SER A 302 19.67 38.10 -15.76
C SER A 302 20.06 39.48 -16.29
N LYS A 303 20.49 40.39 -15.40
CA LYS A 303 20.94 41.73 -15.82
C LYS A 303 22.33 41.63 -16.44
N PRO A 304 22.56 42.20 -17.65
CA PRO A 304 23.92 42.42 -18.13
C PRO A 304 24.58 43.43 -17.19
N GLY A 305 25.87 43.23 -16.90
CA GLY A 305 26.59 44.17 -16.05
C GLY A 305 26.46 45.58 -16.59
N THR A 306 25.91 46.52 -15.82
CA THR A 306 25.97 47.94 -16.19
C THR A 306 27.44 48.33 -16.36
N PRO A 307 27.88 48.85 -17.52
CA PRO A 307 29.23 49.35 -17.66
C PRO A 307 29.37 50.51 -16.68
N HIS A 308 30.17 50.34 -15.63
CA HIS A 308 30.57 51.45 -14.80
C HIS A 308 31.47 52.34 -15.64
N GLY A 309 30.92 53.45 -16.13
CA GLY A 309 31.70 54.47 -16.80
C GLY A 309 32.70 55.08 -15.82
N GLY A 310 33.99 54.89 -16.11
CA GLY A 310 35.06 55.76 -15.62
C GLY A 310 35.87 55.23 -14.43
N SER A 311 37.17 55.03 -14.70
CA SER A 311 38.32 54.88 -13.80
C SER A 311 38.50 53.54 -13.06
N ASP A 312 39.52 52.79 -13.51
CA ASP A 312 40.56 52.04 -12.77
C ASP A 312 40.29 51.51 -11.35
N VAL A 313 39.06 51.13 -11.05
CA VAL A 313 38.76 50.25 -9.91
C VAL A 313 38.59 48.86 -10.48
N VAL A 314 39.60 48.01 -10.24
CA VAL A 314 39.54 46.57 -10.43
C VAL A 314 38.20 46.09 -9.88
N CYS A 315 37.31 45.67 -10.77
CA CYS A 315 36.02 45.09 -10.40
C CYS A 315 36.32 43.86 -9.53
N HIS A 316 36.17 44.00 -8.22
CA HIS A 316 35.81 42.85 -7.40
C HIS A 316 34.48 42.36 -7.97
N GLY A 317 34.57 41.25 -8.72
CA GLY A 317 33.47 40.66 -9.46
C GLY A 317 32.27 40.39 -8.57
N TRP A 318 31.11 40.18 -9.21
CA TRP A 318 29.89 39.60 -8.65
C TRP A 318 30.14 38.79 -7.37
N GLN A 319 30.14 39.46 -6.21
CA GLN A 319 30.25 38.81 -4.90
C GLN A 319 28.89 38.40 -4.39
N ASP A 320 27.82 38.88 -5.02
CA ASP A 320 26.45 38.51 -4.70
C ASP A 320 25.93 37.48 -5.71
N PRO A 321 25.46 36.30 -5.25
CA PRO A 321 24.79 35.33 -6.10
C PRO A 321 23.56 35.97 -6.75
N LEU A 322 23.18 35.50 -7.95
CA LEU A 322 21.94 35.95 -8.60
C LEU A 322 20.79 35.96 -7.58
N PRO A 323 19.99 37.04 -7.51
CA PRO A 323 18.90 37.11 -6.56
C PRO A 323 17.99 35.91 -6.73
N LYS A 324 17.57 35.30 -5.61
CA LYS A 324 16.60 34.19 -5.60
C LYS A 324 15.23 34.72 -6.00
N ILE A 325 14.85 34.48 -7.26
CA ILE A 325 13.63 34.99 -7.88
C ILE A 325 12.40 34.23 -7.36
N TYR A 326 12.53 32.90 -7.27
CA TYR A 326 11.43 32.00 -6.88
C TYR A 326 11.55 31.51 -5.43
N GLY A 327 12.67 31.78 -4.76
CA GLY A 327 12.86 31.52 -3.34
C GLY A 327 11.68 32.02 -2.51
N PRO A 328 11.23 33.28 -2.66
CA PRO A 328 10.05 33.81 -1.96
C PRO A 328 8.73 33.06 -2.29
N LEU A 329 8.60 32.50 -3.50
CA LEU A 329 7.43 31.70 -3.93
C LEU A 329 7.49 30.25 -3.44
N ALA A 330 8.66 29.75 -3.06
CA ALA A 330 8.83 28.39 -2.56
C ALA A 330 8.29 28.27 -1.13
N ASN A 331 7.51 27.22 -0.90
CA ASN A 331 7.02 26.89 0.42
C ASN A 331 8.17 26.34 1.30
N GLU A 332 8.53 27.09 2.35
CA GLU A 332 9.66 26.77 3.23
C GLU A 332 9.54 25.42 3.93
N SER A 333 8.31 24.94 4.15
CA SER A 333 8.09 23.72 4.92
C SER A 333 8.27 22.45 4.08
N VAL A 334 8.10 22.53 2.76
CA VAL A 334 8.03 21.35 1.88
C VAL A 334 9.07 21.37 0.75
N CYS A 335 9.50 22.55 0.30
CA CYS A 335 10.36 22.69 -0.87
C CYS A 335 11.81 23.07 -0.50
N THR A 336 12.77 22.41 -1.13
CA THR A 336 14.20 22.69 -0.95
C THR A 336 14.77 23.67 -1.98
N LEU A 337 13.94 24.31 -2.82
CA LEU A 337 14.39 25.28 -3.83
C LEU A 337 15.29 26.37 -3.24
N ARG A 338 14.96 26.84 -2.02
CA ARG A 338 15.75 27.86 -1.30
C ARG A 338 17.14 27.40 -0.90
N GLN A 339 17.43 26.11 -0.92
CA GLN A 339 18.70 25.51 -0.53
C GLN A 339 19.59 25.21 -1.75
N CYS A 340 19.09 25.41 -2.97
CA CYS A 340 19.76 25.06 -4.22
C CYS A 340 19.86 26.27 -5.16
N ILE A 341 20.60 26.10 -6.26
CA ILE A 341 20.62 27.05 -7.38
C ILE A 341 19.29 26.92 -8.13
N GLU A 342 18.53 28.01 -8.25
CA GLU A 342 17.19 28.00 -8.86
C GLU A 342 17.21 27.49 -10.31
N ALA A 343 18.20 27.92 -11.11
CA ALA A 343 18.37 27.49 -12.50
C ALA A 343 18.59 25.97 -12.59
N GLN A 344 19.42 25.40 -11.72
CA GLN A 344 19.63 23.95 -11.68
C GLN A 344 18.35 23.21 -11.30
N TYR A 345 17.67 23.67 -10.26
CA TYR A 345 16.50 23.02 -9.70
C TYR A 345 15.35 22.99 -10.70
N ILE A 346 14.96 24.15 -11.21
CA ILE A 346 13.86 24.30 -12.15
C ILE A 346 14.22 23.69 -13.51
N GLY A 347 15.47 23.84 -13.96
CA GLY A 347 15.95 23.23 -15.21
C GLY A 347 15.91 21.70 -15.17
N SER A 348 16.23 21.11 -14.03
CA SER A 348 16.15 19.66 -13.81
C SER A 348 14.70 19.17 -13.82
N HIS A 349 13.76 19.93 -13.24
CA HIS A 349 12.33 19.63 -13.34
C HIS A 349 11.81 19.73 -14.77
N PHE A 350 12.15 20.80 -15.49
CA PHE A 350 11.76 20.96 -16.90
C PHE A 350 12.28 19.81 -17.77
N ALA A 351 13.55 19.41 -17.61
CA ALA A 351 14.13 18.29 -18.35
C ALA A 351 13.47 16.94 -17.98
N ASN A 352 13.13 16.75 -16.70
CA ASN A 352 12.42 15.56 -16.23
C ASN A 352 10.99 15.49 -16.78
N ASP A 353 10.26 16.61 -16.78
CA ASP A 353 8.92 16.70 -17.35
C ASP A 353 8.92 16.46 -18.86
N TRP A 354 9.89 17.03 -19.58
CA TRP A 354 10.05 16.82 -21.01
C TRP A 354 10.25 15.33 -21.33
N LYS A 355 11.21 14.70 -20.65
CA LYS A 355 11.48 13.27 -20.79
C LYS A 355 10.24 12.43 -20.44
N SER A 356 9.57 12.76 -19.34
CA SER A 356 8.36 12.07 -18.90
C SER A 356 7.22 12.22 -19.91
N MET A 357 7.07 13.38 -20.55
CA MET A 357 6.07 13.61 -21.59
C MET A 357 6.33 12.78 -22.85
N VAL A 358 7.57 12.76 -23.36
CA VAL A 358 7.98 11.88 -24.48
C VAL A 358 7.66 10.43 -24.15
N GLU A 359 7.98 10.03 -22.91
CA GLU A 359 7.72 8.70 -22.41
C GLU A 359 6.23 8.36 -22.27
N ILE A 360 5.40 9.26 -21.72
CA ILE A 360 3.96 9.06 -21.49
C ILE A 360 3.22 8.98 -22.82
N LEU A 361 3.53 9.88 -23.76
CA LEU A 361 2.89 9.91 -25.07
C LEU A 361 3.39 8.82 -26.03
N SER A 362 4.43 8.06 -25.62
CA SER A 362 5.10 7.05 -26.45
C SER A 362 5.51 7.64 -27.81
N SER A 363 6.10 8.82 -27.77
CA SER A 363 6.45 9.63 -28.92
C SER A 363 7.95 9.95 -28.92
N ASN A 364 8.41 10.83 -29.81
CA ASN A 364 9.78 11.32 -29.84
C ASN A 364 9.83 12.82 -29.44
N THR A 365 11.03 13.37 -29.36
CA THR A 365 11.24 14.77 -28.95
C THR A 365 10.72 15.78 -29.98
N GLU A 366 10.72 15.43 -31.27
CA GLU A 366 10.24 16.30 -32.36
C GLU A 366 8.73 16.43 -32.33
N ASP A 367 8.03 15.30 -32.29
CA ASP A 367 6.57 15.23 -32.19
C ASP A 367 6.05 15.93 -30.92
N LEU A 368 6.72 15.75 -29.78
CA LEU A 368 6.38 16.49 -28.56
C LEU A 368 6.55 17.99 -28.77
N ALA A 369 7.66 18.43 -29.38
CA ALA A 369 7.90 19.85 -29.63
C ALA A 369 6.85 20.45 -30.58
N VAL A 370 6.50 19.76 -31.65
CA VAL A 370 5.45 20.16 -32.60
C VAL A 370 4.10 20.24 -31.90
N GLY A 371 3.74 19.22 -31.11
CA GLY A 371 2.50 19.20 -30.33
C GLY A 371 2.41 20.35 -29.32
N LEU A 372 3.50 20.65 -28.62
CA LEU A 372 3.57 21.79 -27.69
C LEU A 372 3.47 23.14 -28.42
N HIS A 373 4.12 23.29 -29.58
CA HIS A 373 3.98 24.49 -30.40
C HIS A 373 2.54 24.71 -30.87
N ASN A 374 1.84 23.65 -31.28
CA ASN A 374 0.43 23.74 -31.66
C ASN A 374 -0.45 24.09 -30.47
N LEU A 375 -0.23 23.44 -29.31
CA LEU A 375 -0.95 23.76 -28.08
C LEU A 375 -0.79 25.24 -27.68
N LEU A 376 0.43 25.76 -27.73
CA LEU A 376 0.71 27.16 -27.40
C LEU A 376 0.05 28.12 -28.40
N LEU A 377 0.03 27.77 -29.69
CA LEU A 377 -0.68 28.53 -30.71
C LEU A 377 -2.18 28.56 -30.42
N ASP A 378 -2.80 27.40 -30.21
CA ASP A 378 -4.24 27.28 -29.90
C ASP A 378 -4.63 28.08 -28.65
N MET A 379 -3.78 28.07 -27.62
CA MET A 379 -3.98 28.87 -26.41
C MET A 379 -3.82 30.37 -26.69
N SER A 380 -2.87 30.78 -27.54
CA SER A 380 -2.61 32.19 -27.86
C SER A 380 -3.71 32.84 -28.72
N GLU A 381 -4.38 32.07 -29.57
CA GLU A 381 -5.50 32.56 -30.39
C GLU A 381 -6.73 32.93 -29.53
N GLN A 382 -6.83 32.33 -28.34
CA GLN A 382 -7.93 32.54 -27.42
C GLN A 382 -7.65 33.75 -26.52
N LYS A 383 -8.29 34.88 -26.85
CA LYS A 383 -8.12 36.13 -26.09
C LYS A 383 -8.76 36.12 -24.70
N ARG A 384 -9.65 35.18 -24.42
CA ARG A 384 -10.37 35.08 -23.14
C ARG A 384 -10.72 33.63 -22.81
N ASP A 385 -10.49 33.26 -21.57
CA ASP A 385 -10.85 31.98 -20.97
C ASP A 385 -11.89 32.18 -19.88
N GLU A 386 -13.02 31.48 -20.01
CA GLU A 386 -14.08 31.48 -19.00
C GLU A 386 -14.04 30.18 -18.19
N PRO A 387 -14.21 30.26 -16.86
CA PRO A 387 -14.18 29.10 -16.00
C PRO A 387 -15.42 28.23 -16.24
N LEU A 388 -15.24 26.91 -16.27
CA LEU A 388 -16.34 25.94 -16.48
C LEU A 388 -17.45 26.03 -15.44
N LYS A 389 -17.05 26.25 -14.18
CA LYS A 389 -17.95 26.54 -13.06
C LYS A 389 -17.76 28.01 -12.70
N GLY A 390 -18.86 28.77 -12.67
CA GLY A 390 -18.79 30.20 -12.35
C GLY A 390 -18.07 30.45 -11.03
N LEU A 391 -17.15 31.41 -11.01
CA LEU A 391 -16.54 31.88 -9.76
C LEU A 391 -17.62 32.60 -8.94
N GLU A 392 -17.63 32.37 -7.62
CA GLU A 392 -18.54 33.08 -6.72
C GLU A 392 -18.39 34.60 -6.90
N GLY A 393 -19.49 35.29 -7.23
CA GLY A 393 -19.53 36.75 -7.39
C GLY A 393 -19.59 37.31 -8.82
N GLY A 394 -19.61 36.47 -9.87
CA GLY A 394 -19.92 36.92 -11.24
C GLY A 394 -18.92 37.90 -11.88
N THR A 395 -17.75 38.11 -11.27
CA THR A 395 -16.68 38.95 -11.82
C THR A 395 -15.84 38.20 -12.85
N THR A 396 -15.39 38.90 -13.88
CA THR A 396 -14.45 38.38 -14.88
C THR A 396 -13.22 37.78 -14.19
N PRO A 397 -12.77 36.56 -14.56
CA PRO A 397 -11.63 35.93 -13.90
C PRO A 397 -10.36 36.76 -14.16
N LYS A 398 -9.66 37.11 -13.08
CA LYS A 398 -8.29 37.64 -13.17
C LYS A 398 -7.34 36.50 -12.84
N TRP A 399 -6.63 35.99 -13.84
CA TRP A 399 -5.77 34.82 -13.68
C TRP A 399 -4.37 35.14 -13.12
N ALA A 400 -4.06 36.40 -12.83
CA ALA A 400 -2.71 36.84 -12.42
C ALA A 400 -2.18 36.16 -11.16
N ILE A 401 -2.97 36.12 -10.09
CA ILE A 401 -2.63 35.51 -8.79
C ILE A 401 -3.80 34.62 -8.40
N LEU A 402 -3.55 33.32 -8.33
CA LEU A 402 -4.60 32.32 -8.11
C LEU A 402 -4.78 32.08 -6.61
N THR A 403 -6.02 32.28 -6.14
CA THR A 403 -6.51 31.66 -4.91
C THR A 403 -6.74 30.16 -5.13
N LEU A 404 -6.95 29.40 -4.06
CA LEU A 404 -7.19 27.96 -4.16
C LEU A 404 -8.38 27.59 -5.07
N PRO A 405 -9.57 28.22 -4.94
CA PRO A 405 -10.68 27.94 -5.87
C PRO A 405 -10.38 28.35 -7.32
N GLN A 406 -9.65 29.46 -7.51
CA GLN A 406 -9.25 29.90 -8.84
C GLN A 406 -8.23 28.97 -9.48
N ARG A 407 -7.29 28.38 -8.72
CA ARG A 407 -6.38 27.35 -9.21
C ARG A 407 -7.15 26.13 -9.69
N ASN A 408 -8.08 25.63 -8.90
CA ASN A 408 -8.85 24.44 -9.26
C ASN A 408 -9.67 24.68 -10.52
N SER A 409 -10.28 25.88 -10.62
CA SER A 409 -10.96 26.32 -11.84
C SER A 409 -10.02 26.48 -13.04
N TRP A 410 -8.80 27.00 -12.84
CA TRP A 410 -7.77 27.13 -13.86
C TRP A 410 -7.37 25.76 -14.43
N GLU A 411 -7.11 24.78 -13.55
CA GLU A 411 -6.70 23.42 -13.92
C GLU A 411 -7.82 22.65 -14.63
N GLU A 412 -9.07 22.77 -14.16
CA GLU A 412 -10.23 22.17 -14.83
C GLU A 412 -10.44 22.79 -16.22
N THR A 413 -10.30 24.12 -16.34
CA THR A 413 -10.51 24.84 -17.61
C THR A 413 -9.43 24.52 -18.62
N ILE A 414 -8.15 24.50 -18.23
CA ILE A 414 -7.06 24.16 -19.16
C ILE A 414 -7.14 22.69 -19.62
N GLU A 415 -7.54 21.78 -18.72
CA GLU A 415 -7.70 20.36 -19.02
C GLU A 415 -8.79 20.15 -20.09
N VAL A 416 -9.98 20.67 -19.84
CA VAL A 416 -11.14 20.43 -20.72
C VAL A 416 -11.02 21.18 -22.03
N LYS A 417 -10.55 22.44 -22.00
CA LYS A 417 -10.54 23.31 -23.19
C LYS A 417 -9.38 23.00 -24.14
N TYR A 418 -8.20 22.66 -23.62
CA TYR A 418 -6.99 22.54 -24.43
C TYR A 418 -6.37 21.14 -24.36
N LEU A 419 -6.01 20.67 -23.16
CA LEU A 419 -5.12 19.51 -23.02
C LEU A 419 -5.78 18.19 -23.41
N LYS A 420 -7.02 17.95 -22.99
CA LYS A 420 -7.73 16.69 -23.25
C LYS A 420 -7.84 16.38 -24.74
N SER A 421 -8.17 17.39 -25.56
CA SER A 421 -8.25 17.23 -27.02
C SER A 421 -6.85 17.14 -27.65
N ALA A 422 -5.94 18.03 -27.27
CA ALA A 422 -4.58 18.09 -27.84
C ALA A 422 -3.79 16.79 -27.59
N ILE A 423 -3.95 16.20 -26.41
CA ILE A 423 -3.26 14.95 -26.05
C ILE A 423 -3.95 13.74 -26.67
N LYS A 424 -5.29 13.67 -26.62
CA LYS A 424 -6.03 12.52 -27.16
C LYS A 424 -5.91 12.40 -28.68
N ASN A 425 -5.93 13.53 -29.38
CA ASN A 425 -5.90 13.60 -30.84
C ASN A 425 -4.53 14.02 -31.38
N LEU A 426 -3.46 13.84 -30.58
CA LEU A 426 -2.11 14.29 -30.95
C LEU A 426 -1.66 13.73 -32.30
N ASP A 427 -1.94 12.46 -32.58
CA ASP A 427 -1.55 11.82 -33.85
C ASP A 427 -2.21 12.49 -35.06
N ASP A 428 -3.51 12.79 -34.96
CA ASP A 428 -4.26 13.45 -36.04
C ASP A 428 -3.74 14.88 -36.26
N ILE A 429 -3.49 15.60 -35.17
CA ILE A 429 -2.90 16.95 -35.19
C ILE A 429 -1.51 16.92 -35.83
N LEU A 430 -0.66 15.96 -35.45
CA LEU A 430 0.68 15.82 -36.01
C LEU A 430 0.61 15.48 -37.51
N GLN A 431 -0.28 14.60 -37.94
CA GLN A 431 -0.48 14.30 -39.37
C GLN A 431 -0.90 15.55 -40.15
N ASP A 432 -1.83 16.33 -39.62
CA ASP A 432 -2.28 17.57 -40.25
C ASP A 432 -1.17 18.62 -40.30
N LEU A 433 -0.38 18.76 -39.23
CA LEU A 433 0.77 19.66 -39.18
C LEU A 433 1.88 19.21 -40.13
N TYR A 434 2.21 17.93 -40.18
CA TYR A 434 3.18 17.40 -41.15
C TYR A 434 2.66 17.49 -42.58
N LYS A 435 1.36 17.42 -42.82
CA LYS A 435 0.81 17.70 -44.15
C LYS A 435 0.89 19.18 -44.51
N LYS A 436 0.68 20.07 -43.53
CA LYS A 436 0.69 21.52 -43.70
C LYS A 436 2.10 22.09 -43.84
N TRP A 437 3.07 21.54 -43.11
CA TRP A 437 4.44 22.07 -42.98
C TRP A 437 5.51 21.09 -43.44
N GLY A 438 5.21 19.80 -43.55
CA GLY A 438 6.12 18.73 -43.96
C GLY A 438 5.90 18.31 -45.41
N GLY A 439 6.03 19.25 -46.35
CA GLY A 439 6.14 18.90 -47.75
C GLY A 439 5.71 19.97 -48.75
N ASP A 440 6.60 20.93 -49.02
CA ASP A 440 6.79 21.41 -50.38
C ASP A 440 8.27 21.19 -50.75
N GLN A 441 8.51 20.50 -51.88
CA GLN A 441 9.73 20.23 -52.67
C GLN A 441 11.15 20.12 -52.03
N GLU A 442 11.44 20.66 -50.85
CA GLU A 442 12.79 20.77 -50.26
C GLU A 442 13.21 19.59 -49.38
N ASP A 443 12.29 18.87 -48.73
CA ASP A 443 12.68 17.74 -47.85
C ASP A 443 13.08 16.47 -48.64
N GLY A 444 12.72 16.35 -49.93
CA GLY A 444 13.14 15.24 -50.79
C GLY A 444 12.73 13.83 -50.29
N LYS A 445 12.94 12.81 -51.15
CA LYS A 445 12.66 11.41 -50.78
C LYS A 445 13.58 10.88 -49.67
N PHE A 446 14.76 11.48 -49.51
CA PHE A 446 15.78 11.06 -48.57
C PHE A 446 15.46 11.41 -47.11
N VAL A 447 14.87 12.58 -46.82
CA VAL A 447 14.47 12.95 -45.45
C VAL A 447 13.23 12.15 -45.03
N ALA A 448 12.31 11.85 -45.96
CA ALA A 448 11.19 10.95 -45.71
C ALA A 448 11.63 9.50 -45.44
N GLU A 449 12.71 9.05 -46.08
CA GLU A 449 13.35 7.75 -45.84
C GLU A 449 14.07 7.72 -44.47
N LEU A 450 14.76 8.80 -44.10
CA LEU A 450 15.39 8.98 -42.78
C LEU A 450 14.39 9.08 -41.62
N LYS A 451 13.22 9.68 -41.85
CA LYS A 451 12.12 9.80 -40.88
C LYS A 451 11.26 8.53 -40.77
N GLU A 452 11.61 7.45 -41.48
CA GLU A 452 10.84 6.20 -41.56
C GLU A 452 9.36 6.39 -41.97
N ALA A 453 9.06 7.48 -42.69
CA ALA A 453 7.69 7.91 -43.03
C ALA A 453 7.29 7.62 -44.49
N ALA A 454 8.22 7.12 -45.32
CA ALA A 454 7.97 6.82 -46.72
C ALA A 454 7.10 5.56 -46.91
N ASP A 455 6.06 5.63 -47.75
CA ASP A 455 5.27 4.44 -48.14
C ASP A 455 6.14 3.53 -49.01
N VAL A 456 6.29 2.28 -48.58
CA VAL A 456 7.05 1.24 -49.28
C VAL A 456 6.59 1.06 -50.73
N LYS A 457 5.30 1.32 -51.02
CA LYS A 457 4.75 1.23 -52.38
C LYS A 457 5.30 2.26 -53.35
N ASP A 458 5.86 3.36 -52.85
CA ASP A 458 6.45 4.43 -53.66
C ASP A 458 7.86 4.07 -54.17
N PHE A 459 8.41 2.94 -53.71
CA PHE A 459 9.72 2.42 -54.13
C PHE A 459 9.60 1.34 -55.22
N PRO A 460 10.54 1.33 -56.20
CA PRO A 460 10.64 0.29 -57.20
C PRO A 460 10.71 -1.12 -56.56
N PRO A 461 10.05 -2.15 -57.12
CA PRO A 461 9.98 -3.51 -56.55
C PRO A 461 11.34 -4.11 -56.19
N ASN A 462 12.34 -3.84 -57.02
CA ASN A 462 13.73 -4.25 -56.89
C ASN A 462 14.50 -3.54 -55.76
N MET A 463 14.12 -2.32 -55.37
CA MET A 463 14.65 -1.69 -54.14
C MET A 463 13.96 -2.18 -52.88
N ARG A 464 12.66 -2.51 -52.94
CA ARG A 464 11.91 -3.10 -51.81
C ARG A 464 12.44 -4.47 -51.38
N GLU A 465 12.86 -5.30 -52.33
CA GLU A 465 13.48 -6.60 -52.03
C GLU A 465 14.93 -6.46 -51.54
N ALA A 466 15.64 -5.39 -51.94
CA ALA A 466 17.06 -5.16 -51.61
C ALA A 466 17.29 -4.33 -50.34
N GLN A 467 16.34 -3.48 -49.95
CA GLN A 467 16.39 -2.58 -48.80
C GLN A 467 15.11 -2.88 -48.00
N MET A 468 15.06 -3.59 -46.87
CA MET A 468 15.69 -3.46 -45.54
C MET A 468 15.23 -2.31 -44.57
N PRO A 469 14.64 -1.16 -44.96
CA PRO A 469 14.29 -0.09 -44.01
C PRO A 469 13.33 -0.52 -42.90
N GLN A 470 12.32 -1.37 -43.18
CA GLN A 470 11.40 -1.84 -42.13
C GLN A 470 11.97 -2.90 -41.17
N LEU A 471 13.10 -3.51 -41.54
CA LEU A 471 13.86 -4.43 -40.69
C LEU A 471 14.71 -3.67 -39.67
N TRP A 472 15.18 -2.47 -40.06
CA TRP A 472 15.96 -1.56 -39.22
C TRP A 472 15.12 -0.45 -38.57
N ALA A 473 13.86 -0.30 -38.97
CA ALA A 473 12.94 0.67 -38.39
C ALA A 473 12.89 0.52 -36.88
N TYR A 474 13.00 1.65 -36.19
CA TYR A 474 12.90 1.66 -34.73
C TYR A 474 11.58 1.02 -34.31
N ARG A 475 11.59 0.25 -33.23
CA ARG A 475 10.39 -0.32 -32.62
C ARG A 475 10.44 -0.10 -31.13
N SER A 476 9.44 0.59 -30.60
CA SER A 476 9.31 0.72 -29.16
C SER A 476 9.22 -0.67 -28.51
N ALA A 477 10.02 -0.87 -27.46
CA ALA A 477 10.06 -2.14 -26.76
C ALA A 477 8.74 -2.40 -26.01
N VAL A 478 8.28 -3.65 -26.02
CA VAL A 478 7.13 -4.07 -25.23
C VAL A 478 7.58 -4.26 -23.78
N THR A 479 7.32 -3.26 -22.94
CA THR A 479 7.68 -3.26 -21.52
C THR A 479 6.45 -3.18 -20.63
N LEU A 480 6.62 -3.49 -19.35
CA LEU A 480 5.56 -3.33 -18.36
C LEU A 480 5.16 -1.84 -18.24
N ASP A 481 6.16 -0.95 -18.26
CA ASP A 481 5.95 0.50 -18.24
C ASP A 481 5.11 0.97 -19.44
N ALA A 482 5.35 0.41 -20.64
CA ALA A 482 4.54 0.72 -21.82
C ALA A 482 3.08 0.28 -21.65
N LEU A 483 2.83 -0.85 -20.98
CA LEU A 483 1.48 -1.31 -20.65
C LEU A 483 0.81 -0.39 -19.61
N HIS A 484 1.51 -0.03 -18.53
CA HIS A 484 1.01 0.94 -17.54
C HIS A 484 0.67 2.29 -18.18
N LYS A 485 1.53 2.79 -19.07
CA LYS A 485 1.30 4.02 -19.83
C LYS A 485 0.04 3.93 -20.67
N LYS A 486 -0.13 2.86 -21.44
CA LYS A 486 -1.30 2.69 -22.31
C LYS A 486 -2.60 2.64 -21.50
N ILE A 487 -2.59 1.99 -20.34
CA ILE A 487 -3.73 1.97 -19.41
C ILE A 487 -4.02 3.37 -18.86
N GLY A 488 -2.98 4.13 -18.51
CA GLY A 488 -3.12 5.50 -17.99
C GLY A 488 -3.72 6.51 -19.00
N MET A 489 -3.61 6.22 -20.30
CA MET A 489 -4.21 7.04 -21.37
C MET A 489 -5.70 6.71 -21.62
N GLU A 490 -6.17 5.54 -21.17
CA GLU A 490 -7.50 5.05 -21.50
C GLU A 490 -8.53 5.50 -20.46
N SER A 491 -9.60 6.18 -20.87
CA SER A 491 -10.70 6.55 -19.96
C SER A 491 -11.49 5.32 -19.49
N ASN A 492 -12.01 5.37 -18.26
CA ASN A 492 -12.82 4.31 -17.63
C ASN A 492 -12.10 2.95 -17.57
N THR A 493 -10.77 2.95 -17.39
CA THR A 493 -9.95 1.74 -17.42
C THR A 493 -10.36 0.72 -16.36
N LYS A 494 -10.76 1.16 -15.16
CA LYS A 494 -11.20 0.26 -14.09
C LYS A 494 -12.51 -0.46 -14.40
N GLU A 495 -13.41 0.16 -15.15
CA GLU A 495 -14.68 -0.46 -15.56
C GLU A 495 -14.46 -1.42 -16.74
N ASN A 496 -13.63 -1.01 -17.69
CA ASN A 496 -13.39 -1.77 -18.92
C ASN A 496 -12.39 -2.94 -18.72
N PHE A 497 -11.38 -2.74 -17.86
CA PHE A 497 -10.26 -3.67 -17.65
C PHE A 497 -9.94 -3.90 -16.16
N PRO A 498 -10.93 -4.28 -15.32
CA PRO A 498 -10.75 -4.42 -13.87
C PRO A 498 -9.70 -5.46 -13.49
N VAL A 499 -9.59 -6.59 -14.21
CA VAL A 499 -8.62 -7.65 -13.87
C VAL A 499 -7.21 -7.17 -14.17
N LEU A 500 -6.99 -6.60 -15.35
CA LEU A 500 -5.71 -6.04 -15.77
C LEU A 500 -5.25 -4.91 -14.83
N CYS A 501 -6.14 -3.97 -14.51
CA CYS A 501 -5.84 -2.90 -13.55
C CYS A 501 -5.42 -3.46 -12.20
N THR A 502 -6.09 -4.51 -11.71
CA THR A 502 -5.76 -5.14 -10.42
C THR A 502 -4.42 -5.84 -10.48
N VAL A 503 -4.20 -6.70 -11.48
CA VAL A 503 -2.93 -7.43 -11.69
C VAL A 503 -1.72 -6.51 -11.73
N LEU A 504 -1.87 -5.32 -12.32
CA LEU A 504 -0.79 -4.35 -12.49
C LEU A 504 -0.54 -3.46 -11.26
N GLN A 505 -1.36 -3.55 -10.22
CA GLN A 505 -1.11 -2.86 -8.96
C GLN A 505 0.13 -3.44 -8.28
N ASN A 506 0.90 -2.55 -7.63
CA ASN A 506 1.91 -2.98 -6.68
C ASN A 506 1.24 -3.27 -5.33
N PRO A 507 1.64 -4.34 -4.62
CA PRO A 507 2.68 -5.31 -4.97
C PRO A 507 2.20 -6.52 -5.79
N LEU A 508 0.92 -6.57 -6.20
CA LEU A 508 0.28 -7.77 -6.76
C LEU A 508 1.06 -8.42 -7.92
N ILE A 509 1.54 -7.64 -8.90
CA ILE A 509 2.29 -8.20 -10.04
C ILE A 509 3.56 -8.96 -9.63
N SER A 510 4.22 -8.49 -8.56
CA SER A 510 5.46 -9.08 -8.04
C SER A 510 5.19 -10.32 -7.22
N ILE A 511 4.02 -10.39 -6.57
CA ILE A 511 3.64 -11.49 -5.66
C ILE A 511 2.73 -12.55 -6.31
N LEU A 512 2.27 -12.36 -7.55
CA LEU A 512 1.57 -13.40 -8.32
C LEU A 512 2.23 -14.80 -8.26
N PRO A 513 3.58 -14.94 -8.34
CA PRO A 513 4.21 -16.25 -8.21
C PRO A 513 4.06 -16.88 -6.82
N ALA A 514 3.81 -16.08 -5.78
CA ALA A 514 3.57 -16.54 -4.41
C ALA A 514 2.17 -17.15 -4.24
N LEU A 515 1.17 -16.66 -4.97
CA LEU A 515 -0.17 -17.28 -4.95
C LEU A 515 -0.11 -18.74 -5.42
N GLY A 516 0.80 -19.05 -6.34
CA GLY A 516 1.04 -20.41 -6.84
C GLY A 516 1.70 -21.36 -5.83
N THR A 517 2.20 -20.86 -4.69
CA THR A 517 2.82 -21.71 -3.65
C THR A 517 1.85 -22.15 -2.56
N LEU A 518 0.62 -21.61 -2.54
CA LEU A 518 -0.40 -21.90 -1.52
C LEU A 518 -0.64 -23.40 -1.29
N VAL A 519 -0.62 -24.23 -2.34
CA VAL A 519 -0.75 -25.69 -2.20
C VAL A 519 0.37 -26.26 -1.32
N GLY A 520 1.62 -25.87 -1.58
CA GLY A 520 2.77 -26.34 -0.81
C GLY A 520 2.83 -25.76 0.60
N VAL A 521 2.28 -24.55 0.81
CA VAL A 521 2.13 -23.93 2.14
C VAL A 521 1.16 -24.74 3.01
N PHE A 522 -0.03 -25.07 2.50
CA PHE A 522 -0.99 -25.90 3.23
C PHE A 522 -0.50 -27.34 3.40
N GLU A 523 0.27 -27.87 2.44
CA GLU A 523 0.92 -29.18 2.56
C GLU A 523 1.96 -29.18 3.69
N TRP A 524 2.82 -28.16 3.77
CA TRP A 524 3.78 -27.98 4.85
C TRP A 524 3.08 -27.92 6.21
N GLN A 525 2.03 -27.10 6.32
CA GLN A 525 1.24 -26.99 7.54
C GLN A 525 0.61 -28.34 7.94
N ALA A 526 0.02 -29.07 6.99
CA ALA A 526 -0.59 -30.36 7.25
C ALA A 526 0.44 -31.38 7.77
N LEU A 527 1.63 -31.40 7.18
CA LEU A 527 2.75 -32.23 7.63
C LEU A 527 3.16 -31.86 9.06
N CYS A 528 3.33 -30.58 9.35
CA CYS A 528 3.68 -30.10 10.69
C CYS A 528 2.62 -30.49 11.74
N ILE A 529 1.34 -30.28 11.44
CA ILE A 529 0.23 -30.63 12.34
C ILE A 529 0.17 -32.13 12.58
N ASN A 530 0.30 -32.95 11.53
CA ASN A 530 0.21 -34.40 11.68
C ASN A 530 1.40 -34.98 12.45
N GLN A 531 2.58 -34.37 12.30
CA GLN A 531 3.80 -34.89 12.90
C GLN A 531 4.07 -34.37 14.31
N PHE A 532 3.77 -33.11 14.61
CA PHE A 532 4.25 -32.43 15.82
C PHE A 532 3.16 -31.93 16.77
N SER A 533 1.92 -31.73 16.29
CA SER A 533 0.81 -31.25 17.11
C SER A 533 0.57 -32.18 18.31
N GLY A 534 0.62 -31.62 19.52
CA GLY A 534 0.47 -32.33 20.79
C GLY A 534 1.71 -33.13 21.22
N ARG A 535 2.84 -33.05 20.50
CA ARG A 535 4.05 -33.85 20.76
C ARG A 535 5.30 -33.04 21.09
N ILE A 536 5.35 -31.76 20.71
CA ILE A 536 6.49 -30.88 20.99
C ILE A 536 6.05 -29.64 21.76
N THR A 537 6.93 -29.15 22.64
CA THR A 537 6.77 -27.87 23.34
C THR A 537 7.26 -26.72 22.45
N LYS A 538 6.84 -25.48 22.75
CA LYS A 538 7.37 -24.27 22.06
C LYS A 538 8.89 -24.17 22.16
N ALA A 539 9.45 -24.40 23.35
CA ALA A 539 10.90 -24.36 23.56
C ALA A 539 11.64 -25.37 22.67
N LYS A 540 11.13 -26.60 22.59
CA LYS A 540 11.71 -27.64 21.73
C LYS A 540 11.62 -27.28 20.23
N ALA A 541 10.56 -26.59 19.81
CA ALA A 541 10.43 -26.08 18.43
C ALA A 541 11.39 -24.92 18.12
N GLY A 542 11.78 -24.15 19.14
CA GLY A 542 12.79 -23.09 19.02
C GLY A 542 14.22 -23.64 18.91
N GLU A 543 14.49 -24.80 19.51
CA GLU A 543 15.81 -25.45 19.47
C GLU A 543 16.04 -26.30 18.22
N MET A 544 14.99 -26.88 17.64
CA MET A 544 15.10 -27.70 16.42
C MET A 544 15.06 -26.84 15.16
N THR A 545 15.93 -27.14 14.21
CA THR A 545 15.92 -26.53 12.88
C THR A 545 15.05 -27.33 11.91
N VAL A 546 14.66 -26.71 10.80
CA VAL A 546 13.99 -27.42 9.70
C VAL A 546 14.88 -28.54 9.16
N ASN A 547 16.20 -28.34 9.10
CA ASN A 547 17.15 -29.35 8.66
C ASN A 547 17.12 -30.59 9.57
N ASP A 548 17.07 -30.41 10.89
CA ASP A 548 16.97 -31.52 11.84
C ASP A 548 15.71 -32.35 11.59
N VAL A 549 14.59 -31.67 11.31
CA VAL A 549 13.32 -32.31 10.96
C VAL A 549 13.43 -33.12 9.67
N LEU A 550 14.02 -32.55 8.63
CA LEU A 550 14.20 -33.19 7.31
C LEU A 550 15.16 -34.39 7.34
N MET A 551 16.07 -34.45 8.32
CA MET A 551 17.00 -35.58 8.50
C MET A 551 16.43 -36.67 9.41
N THR A 552 15.56 -36.32 10.36
CA THR A 552 15.14 -37.25 11.42
C THR A 552 13.83 -37.97 11.12
N ILE A 553 12.88 -37.31 10.45
CA ILE A 553 11.48 -37.78 10.37
C ILE A 553 11.19 -38.68 9.18
N PRO A 554 11.61 -38.35 7.94
CA PRO A 554 11.20 -39.14 6.79
C PRO A 554 11.74 -40.56 6.84
N ARG A 555 10.86 -41.56 6.80
CA ARG A 555 11.25 -42.99 6.86
C ARG A 555 11.68 -43.52 5.49
N ASN A 556 11.31 -42.82 4.41
CA ASN A 556 11.62 -43.17 3.04
C ASN A 556 11.89 -41.94 2.16
N GLU A 557 12.50 -42.16 1.00
CA GLU A 557 12.87 -41.09 0.04
C GLU A 557 11.66 -40.32 -0.53
N ALA A 558 10.50 -40.97 -0.66
CA ALA A 558 9.29 -40.31 -1.17
C ALA A 558 8.75 -39.27 -0.18
N GLU A 559 8.69 -39.61 1.11
CA GLU A 559 8.30 -38.73 2.19
C GLU A 559 9.32 -37.59 2.36
N LYS A 560 10.62 -37.89 2.23
CA LYS A 560 11.67 -36.86 2.28
C LYS A 560 11.51 -35.82 1.18
N ARG A 561 11.21 -36.27 -0.05
CA ARG A 561 10.92 -35.38 -1.18
C ARG A 561 9.67 -34.53 -0.94
N LEU A 562 8.62 -35.12 -0.38
CA LEU A 562 7.37 -34.42 -0.05
C LEU A 562 7.63 -33.27 0.94
N TRP A 563 8.26 -33.56 2.08
CA TRP A 563 8.61 -32.56 3.09
C TRP A 563 9.53 -31.47 2.53
N THR A 564 10.56 -31.87 1.76
CA THR A 564 11.50 -30.91 1.15
C THR A 564 10.79 -29.99 0.16
N GLN A 565 9.88 -30.53 -0.66
CA GLN A 565 9.15 -29.75 -1.65
C GLN A 565 8.12 -28.81 -1.00
N ALA A 566 7.41 -29.29 0.02
CA ALA A 566 6.48 -28.48 0.81
C ALA A 566 7.20 -27.31 1.49
N PHE A 567 8.35 -27.58 2.14
CA PHE A 567 9.16 -26.54 2.76
C PHE A 567 9.68 -25.52 1.74
N LYS A 568 10.21 -25.96 0.59
CA LYS A 568 10.67 -25.04 -0.49
C LYS A 568 9.55 -24.13 -0.97
N ASN A 569 8.32 -24.63 -1.06
CA ASN A 569 7.17 -23.82 -1.43
C ASN A 569 6.81 -22.82 -0.32
N PHE A 570 6.86 -23.24 0.95
CA PHE A 570 6.65 -22.36 2.10
C PHE A 570 7.71 -21.26 2.18
N GLN A 571 8.99 -21.61 2.07
CA GLN A 571 10.13 -20.68 2.01
C GLN A 571 9.96 -19.65 0.88
N ARG A 572 9.54 -20.11 -0.30
CA ARG A 572 9.27 -19.23 -1.43
C ARG A 572 8.07 -18.31 -1.18
N ALA A 573 7.03 -18.81 -0.53
CA ALA A 573 5.87 -18.03 -0.11
C ALA A 573 6.30 -16.91 0.84
N TRP A 574 7.07 -17.25 1.87
CA TRP A 574 7.63 -16.33 2.84
C TRP A 574 8.43 -15.22 2.17
N LYS A 575 9.44 -15.57 1.36
CA LYS A 575 10.31 -14.60 0.67
C LYS A 575 9.54 -13.58 -0.18
N LEU A 576 8.45 -14.00 -0.82
CA LEU A 576 7.68 -13.14 -1.71
C LEU A 576 6.57 -12.34 -0.98
N ALA A 577 6.04 -12.86 0.13
CA ALA A 577 4.89 -12.28 0.82
C ALA A 577 5.26 -11.49 2.08
N MET A 578 6.25 -11.95 2.86
CA MET A 578 6.60 -11.39 4.17
C MET A 578 6.86 -9.86 4.16
N PRO A 579 7.51 -9.27 3.14
CA PRO A 579 7.70 -7.83 3.09
C PRO A 579 6.40 -7.02 3.12
N TYR A 580 5.29 -7.61 2.64
CA TYR A 580 3.99 -6.96 2.48
C TYR A 580 2.96 -7.38 3.53
N CYS A 581 3.29 -8.36 4.36
CA CYS A 581 2.35 -8.88 5.35
C CYS A 581 2.06 -7.84 6.44
N GLU A 582 0.79 -7.83 6.85
CA GLU A 582 0.27 -7.15 8.04
C GLU A 582 -0.64 -8.16 8.73
N TYR A 583 -0.53 -8.28 10.05
CA TYR A 583 -1.32 -9.24 10.81
C TYR A 583 -2.09 -8.52 11.91
N GLU A 584 -3.41 -8.42 11.73
CA GLU A 584 -4.30 -7.69 12.62
C GLU A 584 -3.78 -6.27 12.93
N CYS A 585 -3.45 -5.99 14.19
CA CYS A 585 -2.88 -4.72 14.65
C CYS A 585 -1.37 -4.81 14.94
N LEU A 586 -0.73 -5.95 14.66
CA LEU A 586 0.66 -6.21 15.03
C LEU A 586 1.61 -5.73 13.94
N GLN A 587 2.52 -4.81 14.29
CA GLN A 587 3.58 -4.39 13.37
C GLN A 587 4.67 -5.46 13.32
N ILE A 588 4.74 -6.17 12.20
CA ILE A 588 5.88 -7.03 11.87
C ILE A 588 7.13 -6.16 11.79
N SER A 589 8.13 -6.48 12.62
CA SER A 589 9.39 -5.74 12.68
C SER A 589 10.12 -5.74 11.34
N GLU A 590 10.85 -4.67 11.03
CA GLU A 590 11.60 -4.53 9.78
C GLU A 590 12.62 -5.67 9.58
N LYS A 591 13.29 -6.07 10.67
CA LYS A 591 14.21 -7.23 10.67
C LYS A 591 13.52 -8.52 10.20
N MET A 592 12.26 -8.73 10.58
CA MET A 592 11.51 -9.92 10.17
C MET A 592 11.01 -9.80 8.74
N ARG A 593 10.70 -8.59 8.26
CA ARG A 593 10.32 -8.34 6.85
C ARG A 593 11.46 -8.66 5.88
N GLU A 594 12.69 -8.42 6.31
CA GLU A 594 13.91 -8.69 5.54
C GLU A 594 14.46 -10.12 5.75
N HIS A 595 13.93 -10.87 6.73
CA HIS A 595 14.42 -12.20 7.03
C HIS A 595 14.09 -13.20 5.92
N GLU A 596 15.12 -13.78 5.31
CA GLU A 596 14.96 -14.89 4.38
C GLU A 596 14.99 -16.21 5.15
N LEU A 597 13.84 -16.88 5.21
CA LEU A 597 13.73 -18.21 5.82
C LEU A 597 14.68 -19.20 5.13
N THR A 598 15.37 -20.02 5.90
CA THR A 598 16.36 -21.04 5.50
C THR A 598 16.07 -22.37 6.21
N ILE A 599 16.78 -23.43 5.82
CA ILE A 599 16.66 -24.73 6.49
C ILE A 599 17.23 -24.74 7.91
N ASP A 600 18.08 -23.77 8.24
CA ASP A 600 18.72 -23.67 9.55
C ASP A 600 17.87 -22.86 10.55
N ASP A 601 16.76 -22.28 10.08
CA ASP A 601 15.86 -21.54 10.94
C ASP A 601 15.07 -22.46 11.90
N PRO A 602 14.70 -21.94 13.08
CA PRO A 602 13.88 -22.66 14.04
C PRO A 602 12.54 -23.10 13.45
N MET A 603 12.13 -24.31 13.80
CA MET A 603 10.82 -24.85 13.41
C MET A 603 9.67 -24.00 13.95
N LEU A 604 9.88 -23.29 15.07
CA LEU A 604 8.92 -22.35 15.66
C LEU A 604 8.40 -21.29 14.67
N LEU A 605 9.27 -20.76 13.78
CA LEU A 605 8.88 -19.78 12.76
C LEU A 605 8.07 -20.39 11.61
N CYS A 606 8.11 -21.71 11.46
CA CYS A 606 7.50 -22.43 10.35
C CYS A 606 6.16 -23.07 10.71
N ILE A 607 5.73 -22.99 11.98
CA ILE A 607 4.48 -23.56 12.48
C ILE A 607 3.51 -22.40 12.76
N PRO A 608 2.35 -22.34 12.08
CA PRO A 608 1.35 -21.31 12.34
C PRO A 608 0.77 -21.42 13.75
N ASP A 609 0.85 -20.33 14.51
CA ASP A 609 0.22 -20.15 15.83
C ASP A 609 -0.36 -18.73 15.92
N PHE A 610 -1.39 -18.56 16.75
CA PHE A 610 -2.02 -17.26 16.99
C PHE A 610 -1.23 -16.38 17.97
N LYS A 611 -0.10 -16.89 18.49
CA LYS A 611 0.75 -16.23 19.48
C LYS A 611 2.21 -16.32 19.09
N ASP A 612 3.01 -15.37 19.58
CA ASP A 612 4.46 -15.34 19.48
C ASP A 612 4.97 -15.44 18.02
N ASP A 613 6.10 -16.12 17.81
CA ASP A 613 6.79 -16.24 16.52
C ASP A 613 5.99 -17.06 15.48
N GLY A 614 5.02 -17.88 15.90
CA GLY A 614 4.15 -18.60 14.98
C GLY A 614 3.15 -17.71 14.25
N MET A 615 2.97 -16.47 14.71
CA MET A 615 2.11 -15.47 14.05
C MET A 615 2.63 -15.07 12.67
N TYR A 616 3.95 -15.13 12.44
CA TYR A 616 4.53 -14.75 11.15
C TYR A 616 4.15 -15.74 10.04
N ALA A 617 4.20 -17.05 10.33
CA ALA A 617 3.75 -18.07 9.39
C ALA A 617 2.26 -17.92 9.08
N LEU A 618 1.45 -17.63 10.10
CA LEU A 618 0.02 -17.39 9.95
C LEU A 618 -0.27 -16.15 9.10
N ALA A 619 0.44 -15.05 9.34
CA ALA A 619 0.33 -13.81 8.57
C ALA A 619 0.58 -14.02 7.07
N VAL A 620 1.61 -14.79 6.72
CA VAL A 620 1.90 -15.13 5.32
C VAL A 620 0.76 -15.92 4.69
N ILE A 621 0.20 -16.89 5.41
CA ILE A 621 -0.92 -17.72 4.91
C ILE A 621 -2.15 -16.86 4.67
N ASP A 622 -2.58 -16.10 5.67
CA ASP A 622 -3.80 -15.30 5.62
C ASP A 622 -3.69 -14.22 4.55
N TRP A 623 -2.54 -13.54 4.46
CA TRP A 623 -2.29 -12.52 3.45
C TRP A 623 -2.33 -13.12 2.03
N LEU A 624 -1.65 -14.25 1.79
CA LEU A 624 -1.67 -14.89 0.47
C LEU A 624 -3.06 -15.35 0.05
N VAL A 625 -3.86 -15.88 0.99
CA VAL A 625 -5.23 -16.30 0.71
C VAL A 625 -6.12 -15.09 0.41
N ALA A 626 -5.98 -13.99 1.17
CA ALA A 626 -6.70 -12.76 0.92
C ALA A 626 -6.41 -12.22 -0.50
N GLN A 627 -5.13 -12.10 -0.86
CA GLN A 627 -4.71 -11.64 -2.20
C GLN A 627 -5.19 -12.58 -3.32
N HIS A 628 -5.15 -13.88 -3.10
CA HIS A 628 -5.70 -14.86 -4.04
C HIS A 628 -7.21 -14.67 -4.25
N ASN A 629 -7.97 -14.57 -3.16
CA ASN A 629 -9.42 -14.50 -3.19
C ASN A 629 -9.93 -13.18 -3.76
N GLU A 630 -9.26 -12.06 -3.46
CA GLU A 630 -9.57 -10.76 -4.05
C GLU A 630 -9.51 -10.82 -5.58
N LEU A 631 -8.41 -11.36 -6.13
CA LEU A 631 -8.24 -11.49 -7.58
C LEU A 631 -9.27 -12.43 -8.21
N VAL A 632 -9.59 -13.55 -7.54
CA VAL A 632 -10.65 -14.48 -7.97
C VAL A 632 -12.01 -13.79 -7.99
N GLN A 633 -12.35 -13.01 -6.96
CA GLN A 633 -13.63 -12.31 -6.85
C GLN A 633 -13.79 -11.26 -7.95
N ILE A 634 -12.72 -10.52 -8.26
CA ILE A 634 -12.72 -9.54 -9.36
C ILE A 634 -12.96 -10.25 -10.70
N VAL A 635 -12.25 -11.35 -10.97
CA VAL A 635 -12.45 -12.14 -12.20
C VAL A 635 -13.89 -12.68 -12.26
N ALA A 636 -14.40 -13.25 -11.16
CA ALA A 636 -15.77 -13.79 -11.10
C ALA A 636 -16.82 -12.70 -11.35
N GLY A 637 -16.63 -11.50 -10.76
CA GLY A 637 -17.46 -10.33 -11.00
C GLY A 637 -17.53 -9.94 -12.48
N THR A 638 -16.40 -9.99 -13.21
CA THR A 638 -16.40 -9.71 -14.67
C THR A 638 -17.11 -10.75 -15.52
N LEU A 639 -17.26 -11.99 -15.01
CA LEU A 639 -17.95 -13.07 -15.69
C LEU A 639 -19.45 -13.10 -15.36
N GLY A 640 -19.90 -12.33 -14.36
CA GLY A 640 -21.30 -12.28 -13.92
C GLY A 640 -21.74 -13.48 -13.09
N TYR A 641 -20.80 -14.24 -12.51
CA TYR A 641 -21.10 -15.41 -11.67
C TYR A 641 -20.35 -15.33 -10.33
N PRO A 642 -20.91 -15.81 -9.22
CA PRO A 642 -20.19 -15.85 -7.95
C PRO A 642 -19.00 -16.81 -8.03
N ALA A 643 -17.91 -16.47 -7.34
CA ALA A 643 -16.74 -17.32 -7.25
C ALA A 643 -17.09 -18.66 -6.57
N ARG A 644 -16.66 -19.77 -7.18
CA ARG A 644 -16.79 -21.10 -6.56
C ARG A 644 -15.88 -21.18 -5.34
N LYS A 645 -16.32 -21.79 -4.24
CA LYS A 645 -15.51 -21.93 -3.04
C LYS A 645 -14.88 -23.32 -2.92
N VAL A 646 -13.66 -23.41 -2.40
CA VAL A 646 -12.96 -24.67 -2.11
C VAL A 646 -12.32 -24.59 -0.72
N SER A 647 -12.47 -25.65 0.09
CA SER A 647 -11.79 -25.76 1.39
C SER A 647 -10.29 -25.94 1.18
N SER A 648 -9.47 -25.27 2.02
CA SER A 648 -8.01 -25.44 2.03
C SER A 648 -7.57 -26.90 2.27
N ARG A 649 -8.39 -27.72 2.95
CA ARG A 649 -8.10 -29.15 3.16
C ARG A 649 -8.10 -29.95 1.86
N LEU A 650 -8.98 -29.59 0.94
CA LEU A 650 -9.08 -30.26 -0.35
C LEU A 650 -7.88 -29.91 -1.24
N LEU A 651 -7.16 -28.81 -0.97
CA LEU A 651 -5.95 -28.46 -1.73
C LEU A 651 -4.83 -29.50 -1.53
N VAL A 652 -4.79 -30.15 -0.37
CA VAL A 652 -3.76 -31.12 0.05
C VAL A 652 -4.17 -32.58 -0.23
N GLN A 653 -5.46 -32.84 -0.53
CA GLN A 653 -5.91 -34.20 -0.82
C GLN A 653 -5.34 -34.69 -2.16
N HIS A 654 -4.32 -35.54 -2.06
CA HIS A 654 -3.75 -36.34 -3.14
C HIS A 654 -4.72 -37.48 -3.49
N ASP A 655 -5.73 -37.21 -4.30
CA ASP A 655 -6.56 -38.29 -4.83
C ASP A 655 -5.72 -39.08 -5.86
N ALA A 656 -5.34 -40.30 -5.49
CA ALA A 656 -4.34 -41.13 -6.20
C ALA A 656 -4.79 -41.60 -7.60
N THR A 657 -5.97 -41.20 -8.07
CA THR A 657 -6.62 -41.70 -9.29
C THR A 657 -6.62 -40.70 -10.45
N VAL A 658 -6.22 -39.44 -10.24
CA VAL A 658 -6.18 -38.41 -11.28
C VAL A 658 -4.79 -37.78 -11.33
N SER A 659 -4.21 -37.68 -12.52
CA SER A 659 -2.87 -37.11 -12.74
C SER A 659 -2.65 -35.83 -11.90
N GLN A 660 -1.81 -35.91 -10.87
CA GLN A 660 -1.57 -34.87 -9.86
C GLN A 660 -1.29 -33.49 -10.48
N GLU A 661 -0.62 -33.48 -11.63
CA GLU A 661 -0.23 -32.23 -12.30
C GLU A 661 -1.41 -31.47 -12.93
N LYS A 662 -2.46 -32.18 -13.36
CA LYS A 662 -3.64 -31.55 -13.95
C LYS A 662 -4.59 -31.05 -12.86
N PHE A 663 -4.73 -31.76 -11.75
CA PHE A 663 -5.71 -31.46 -10.70
C PHE A 663 -5.34 -30.24 -9.84
N HIS A 664 -4.07 -30.12 -9.41
CA HIS A 664 -3.62 -28.96 -8.61
C HIS A 664 -3.54 -27.66 -9.40
N ARG A 665 -3.30 -27.72 -10.73
CA ARG A 665 -3.25 -26.53 -11.61
C ARG A 665 -4.55 -25.74 -11.67
N PHE A 666 -5.70 -26.35 -11.37
CA PHE A 666 -7.01 -25.70 -11.49
C PHE A 666 -7.50 -25.02 -10.21
N ARG A 667 -6.80 -25.14 -9.08
CA ARG A 667 -7.31 -24.65 -7.78
C ARG A 667 -6.65 -23.38 -7.25
N VAL A 668 -5.42 -23.10 -7.68
CA VAL A 668 -4.69 -21.89 -7.28
C VAL A 668 -4.26 -21.08 -8.50
N ILE A 669 -4.11 -19.78 -8.32
CA ILE A 669 -3.55 -18.88 -9.32
C ILE A 669 -2.06 -19.16 -9.47
N LYS A 670 -1.65 -19.65 -10.65
CA LYS A 670 -0.24 -19.83 -11.02
C LYS A 670 0.02 -19.00 -12.26
N TYR A 671 0.48 -17.77 -12.05
CA TYR A 671 0.77 -16.82 -13.11
C TYR A 671 1.98 -15.96 -12.73
N THR A 672 2.71 -15.46 -13.72
CA THR A 672 3.94 -14.69 -13.51
C THR A 672 4.03 -13.48 -14.42
N LYS A 673 4.77 -12.44 -13.99
CA LYS A 673 5.11 -11.29 -14.84
C LYS A 673 5.71 -11.71 -16.19
N ARG A 674 6.52 -12.79 -16.21
CA ARG A 674 7.12 -13.32 -17.44
C ARG A 674 6.08 -13.88 -18.41
N GLU A 675 5.06 -14.56 -17.91
CA GLU A 675 3.96 -15.09 -18.74
C GLU A 675 3.10 -13.96 -19.30
N LEU A 676 2.78 -12.95 -18.48
CA LEU A 676 2.11 -11.73 -18.93
C LEU A 676 2.88 -11.05 -20.06
N MET A 677 4.17 -10.76 -19.85
CA MET A 677 5.01 -10.11 -20.86
C MET A 677 5.15 -10.95 -22.13
N ARG A 678 5.29 -12.28 -22.00
CA ARG A 678 5.34 -13.18 -23.15
C ARG A 678 4.04 -13.15 -23.95
N PHE A 679 2.88 -13.12 -23.28
CA PHE A 679 1.59 -13.02 -23.95
C PHE A 679 1.42 -11.67 -24.63
N LEU A 680 1.73 -10.59 -23.91
CA LEU A 680 1.67 -9.21 -24.41
C LEU A 680 2.49 -9.04 -25.68
N SER A 681 3.77 -9.43 -25.66
CA SER A 681 4.68 -9.27 -26.80
C SER A 681 4.30 -10.15 -28.00
N ASN A 682 3.76 -11.35 -27.78
CA ASN A 682 3.50 -12.29 -28.86
C ASN A 682 2.12 -12.16 -29.49
N ARG A 683 1.13 -11.61 -28.76
CA ARG A 683 -0.27 -11.65 -29.18
C ARG A 683 -0.93 -10.28 -29.19
N CYS A 684 -0.54 -9.38 -28.30
CA CYS A 684 -1.24 -8.10 -28.09
C CYS A 684 -0.46 -6.89 -28.63
N ALA A 685 0.82 -7.03 -28.94
CA ALA A 685 1.66 -5.96 -29.45
C ALA A 685 1.62 -5.88 -30.98
N THR A 686 1.33 -4.69 -31.48
CA THR A 686 1.46 -4.34 -32.90
C THR A 686 2.24 -3.02 -33.01
N TRP A 687 2.94 -2.80 -34.12
CA TRP A 687 3.69 -1.57 -34.35
C TRP A 687 3.06 -0.79 -35.49
N GLY A 688 2.74 0.48 -35.22
CA GLY A 688 2.26 1.45 -36.21
C GLY A 688 3.42 2.10 -36.98
N VAL A 689 3.09 3.15 -37.75
CA VAL A 689 4.07 3.98 -38.46
C VAL A 689 5.08 4.58 -37.46
N GLY A 690 6.36 4.64 -37.83
CA GLY A 690 7.44 5.17 -36.99
C GLY A 690 7.79 4.34 -35.75
N GLY A 691 7.39 3.05 -35.71
CA GLY A 691 7.76 2.17 -34.60
C GLY A 691 6.90 2.28 -33.36
N LYS A 692 5.79 3.02 -33.42
CA LYS A 692 4.87 3.25 -32.30
C LYS A 692 4.21 1.95 -31.83
N LEU A 693 4.29 1.67 -30.54
CA LEU A 693 3.71 0.46 -29.94
C LEU A 693 2.21 0.62 -29.67
N ASN A 694 1.41 -0.27 -30.24
CA ASN A 694 -0.02 -0.43 -29.98
C ASN A 694 -0.28 -1.73 -29.23
N LEU A 695 -0.97 -1.65 -28.09
CA LEU A 695 -1.31 -2.79 -27.24
C LEU A 695 -2.82 -3.02 -27.23
N ASP A 696 -3.24 -4.25 -27.55
CA ASP A 696 -4.65 -4.67 -27.43
C ASP A 696 -5.00 -5.02 -25.98
N LEU A 697 -5.43 -4.01 -25.21
CA LEU A 697 -5.81 -4.16 -23.80
C LEU A 697 -7.00 -5.12 -23.61
N LYS A 698 -7.94 -5.19 -24.57
CA LYS A 698 -9.09 -6.10 -24.49
C LYS A 698 -8.65 -7.55 -24.55
N GLN A 699 -7.67 -7.85 -25.40
CA GLN A 699 -7.13 -9.19 -25.51
C GLN A 699 -6.30 -9.57 -24.28
N VAL A 700 -5.52 -8.64 -23.71
CA VAL A 700 -4.79 -8.87 -22.45
C VAL A 700 -5.77 -9.16 -21.31
N GLU A 701 -6.79 -8.34 -21.14
CA GLU A 701 -7.84 -8.50 -20.14
C GLU A 701 -8.56 -9.86 -20.28
N SER A 702 -8.95 -10.24 -21.51
CA SER A 702 -9.58 -11.53 -21.79
C SER A 702 -8.68 -12.72 -21.45
N HIS A 703 -7.38 -12.60 -21.76
CA HIS A 703 -6.39 -13.61 -21.38
C HIS A 703 -6.28 -13.74 -19.87
N LEU A 704 -6.14 -12.63 -19.14
CA LEU A 704 -6.05 -12.63 -17.69
C LEU A 704 -7.30 -13.22 -17.04
N ARG A 705 -8.50 -12.84 -17.50
CA ARG A 705 -9.77 -13.44 -17.03
C ARG A 705 -9.76 -14.96 -17.14
N ARG A 706 -9.26 -15.50 -18.25
CA ARG A 706 -9.18 -16.95 -18.48
C ARG A 706 -8.13 -17.61 -17.60
N GLU A 707 -6.91 -17.07 -17.54
CA GLU A 707 -5.82 -17.70 -16.81
C GLU A 707 -6.02 -17.62 -15.29
N LEU A 708 -6.66 -16.56 -14.78
CA LEU A 708 -6.85 -16.29 -13.35
C LEU A 708 -8.18 -16.80 -12.80
N SER A 709 -9.07 -17.35 -13.63
CA SER A 709 -10.33 -17.93 -13.17
C SER A 709 -10.08 -19.18 -12.31
N ARG A 710 -10.11 -19.01 -10.98
CA ARG A 710 -9.86 -20.05 -9.96
C ARG A 710 -10.95 -19.98 -8.88
N PRO A 711 -11.14 -21.04 -8.07
CA PRO A 711 -12.07 -20.98 -6.94
C PRO A 711 -11.51 -20.14 -5.78
N GLU A 712 -12.38 -19.48 -5.02
CA GLU A 712 -12.07 -18.85 -3.74
C GLU A 712 -11.69 -19.91 -2.71
N ILE A 713 -10.64 -19.66 -1.95
CA ILE A 713 -10.14 -20.57 -0.92
C ILE A 713 -10.77 -20.19 0.42
N THR A 714 -11.50 -21.13 1.01
CA THR A 714 -11.97 -21.04 2.39
C THR A 714 -10.95 -21.70 3.30
N VAL A 715 -10.36 -20.92 4.21
CA VAL A 715 -9.31 -21.38 5.12
C VAL A 715 -9.90 -22.22 6.24
N GLU A 716 -9.58 -23.51 6.27
CA GLU A 716 -9.94 -24.43 7.36
C GLU A 716 -8.68 -24.94 8.06
N MET A 717 -8.00 -24.05 8.78
CA MET A 717 -6.80 -24.41 9.56
C MET A 717 -7.19 -25.09 10.87
N ARG A 718 -6.59 -26.25 11.14
CA ARG A 718 -6.60 -26.83 12.49
C ARG A 718 -5.55 -26.06 13.31
N GLY A 719 -5.92 -25.53 14.47
CA GLY A 719 -4.98 -24.89 15.37
C GLY A 719 -3.86 -25.86 15.76
N PHE A 720 -2.62 -25.40 15.73
CA PHE A 720 -1.51 -26.17 16.27
C PHE A 720 -1.61 -26.20 17.79
N GLN A 721 -1.43 -27.39 18.39
CA GLN A 721 -1.53 -27.56 19.84
C GLN A 721 -0.12 -27.86 20.36
N TRP A 722 0.41 -26.96 21.18
CA TRP A 722 1.69 -27.14 21.83
C TRP A 722 1.56 -28.07 23.04
N LEU A 723 2.57 -28.91 23.26
CA LEU A 723 2.65 -29.72 24.46
C LEU A 723 2.84 -28.82 25.68
N GLY A 724 1.96 -28.94 26.67
CA GLY A 724 2.01 -28.19 27.94
C GLY A 724 1.23 -26.87 27.98
N ASP A 725 0.75 -26.37 26.84
CA ASP A 725 0.17 -25.02 26.70
C ASP A 725 -1.37 -25.00 26.93
N ALA A 726 -1.95 -26.08 27.49
CA ALA A 726 -3.39 -26.24 27.66
C ALA A 726 -3.89 -25.66 29.01
N PRO A 727 -4.66 -24.55 29.02
CA PRO A 727 -5.23 -24.00 30.25
C PRO A 727 -6.57 -24.64 30.64
N ALA A 728 -7.14 -25.54 29.83
CA ALA A 728 -8.52 -26.02 29.96
C ALA A 728 -8.72 -27.55 29.83
N ALA A 729 -7.64 -28.33 29.79
CA ALA A 729 -7.71 -29.76 29.50
C ALA A 729 -8.56 -30.56 30.53
N GLY A 730 -8.63 -30.13 31.79
CA GLY A 730 -9.40 -30.84 32.82
C GLY A 730 -10.91 -30.86 32.57
N HIS A 731 -11.48 -29.81 31.96
CA HIS A 731 -12.92 -29.76 31.67
C HIS A 731 -13.27 -30.51 30.38
N GLU A 732 -12.46 -30.33 29.33
CA GLU A 732 -12.65 -31.02 28.05
C GLU A 732 -12.40 -32.53 28.17
N LEU A 733 -11.41 -32.95 28.97
CA LEU A 733 -11.13 -34.36 29.18
C LEU A 733 -12.29 -35.07 29.90
N LYS A 734 -12.94 -34.39 30.86
CA LYS A 734 -14.14 -34.89 31.54
C LYS A 734 -15.32 -35.10 30.60
N GLN A 735 -15.38 -34.40 29.47
CA GLN A 735 -16.41 -34.60 28.45
C GLN A 735 -16.13 -35.81 27.55
N VAL A 736 -14.87 -36.27 27.47
CA VAL A 736 -14.46 -37.41 26.62
C VAL A 736 -14.33 -38.70 27.42
N ILE A 737 -13.82 -38.65 28.66
CA ILE A 737 -13.62 -39.78 29.57
C ILE A 737 -14.03 -39.37 30.99
N ASN A 738 -14.86 -40.18 31.66
CA ASN A 738 -15.26 -39.97 33.05
C ASN A 738 -14.05 -40.02 33.99
N GLN A 739 -13.56 -38.86 34.44
CA GLN A 739 -12.40 -38.76 35.33
C GLN A 739 -12.74 -39.14 36.78
N ARG A 740 -11.83 -39.85 37.45
CA ARG A 740 -11.88 -40.31 38.84
C ARG A 740 -10.63 -39.88 39.59
N GLU A 741 -10.76 -39.67 40.90
CA GLU A 741 -9.62 -39.37 41.77
C GLU A 741 -8.78 -40.61 42.05
N LEU A 742 -7.46 -40.44 42.17
CA LEU A 742 -6.55 -41.49 42.60
C LEU A 742 -6.78 -41.82 44.09
N LEU A 743 -6.57 -43.09 44.46
CA LEU A 743 -6.61 -43.50 45.86
C LEU A 743 -5.45 -42.86 46.64
N PRO A 744 -5.66 -42.45 47.92
CA PRO A 744 -4.61 -41.81 48.72
C PRO A 744 -3.31 -42.61 48.80
N ASP A 745 -3.40 -43.94 48.97
CA ASP A 745 -2.24 -44.84 49.00
C ASP A 745 -1.46 -44.84 47.67
N THR A 746 -2.16 -44.77 46.54
CA THR A 746 -1.53 -44.64 45.22
C THR A 746 -0.83 -43.28 45.08
N ILE A 747 -1.43 -42.20 45.59
CA ILE A 747 -0.81 -40.86 45.59
C ILE A 747 0.49 -40.85 46.42
N ASP A 748 0.47 -41.45 47.61
CA ASP A 748 1.63 -41.51 48.49
C ASP A 748 2.77 -42.34 47.86
N ARG A 749 2.44 -43.50 47.26
CA ARG A 749 3.41 -44.30 46.50
C ARG A 749 3.98 -43.54 45.31
N LEU A 750 3.15 -42.79 44.56
CA LEU A 750 3.61 -41.95 43.45
C LEU A 750 4.54 -40.82 43.92
N LYS A 751 4.25 -40.18 45.06
CA LYS A 751 5.12 -39.14 45.66
C LYS A 751 6.46 -39.71 46.14
N LEU A 752 6.48 -40.95 46.62
CA LEU A 752 7.72 -41.66 46.99
C LEU A 752 8.56 -42.05 45.77
N GLU A 753 7.91 -42.51 44.69
CA GLU A 753 8.59 -42.93 43.46
C GLU A 753 9.07 -41.75 42.60
N ILE A 754 8.48 -40.56 42.74
CA ILE A 754 8.86 -39.33 42.02
C ILE A 754 9.50 -38.32 42.98
N PRO A 755 10.77 -38.51 43.39
CA PRO A 755 11.41 -37.65 44.39
C PRO A 755 11.83 -36.28 43.84
N SER A 756 11.95 -36.13 42.52
CA SER A 756 12.52 -34.94 41.88
C SER A 756 11.49 -34.19 41.00
N PRO A 757 11.48 -32.84 41.03
CA PRO A 757 10.67 -32.03 40.12
C PRO A 757 10.98 -32.29 38.64
N ALA A 758 12.23 -32.63 38.31
CA ALA A 758 12.63 -32.96 36.94
C ALA A 758 11.94 -34.24 36.43
N LEU A 759 11.89 -35.29 37.25
CA LEU A 759 11.19 -36.53 36.91
C LEU A 759 9.67 -36.33 36.85
N ALA A 760 9.12 -35.53 37.78
CA ALA A 760 7.71 -35.16 37.76
C ALA A 760 7.32 -34.39 36.48
N ASN A 761 8.18 -33.46 36.02
CA ASN A 761 7.98 -32.73 34.76
C ASN A 761 8.06 -33.65 33.54
N ALA A 762 9.03 -34.57 33.50
CA ALA A 762 9.14 -35.54 32.40
C ALA A 762 7.91 -36.45 32.32
N CYS A 763 7.42 -36.93 33.46
CA CYS A 763 6.19 -37.70 33.55
C CYS A 763 4.97 -36.85 33.14
N LEU A 764 4.87 -35.62 33.62
CA LEU A 764 3.78 -34.70 33.28
C LEU A 764 3.69 -34.43 31.77
N GLN A 765 4.82 -34.25 31.08
CA GLN A 765 4.84 -34.08 29.62
C GLN A 765 4.24 -35.29 28.89
N LYS A 766 4.54 -36.52 29.35
CA LYS A 766 4.00 -37.74 28.75
C LYS A 766 2.50 -37.90 29.00
N VAL A 767 2.04 -37.55 30.20
CA VAL A 767 0.61 -37.51 30.54
C VAL A 767 -0.10 -36.46 29.68
N GLN A 768 0.48 -35.26 29.52
CA GLN A 768 -0.08 -34.19 28.70
C GLN A 768 -0.16 -34.57 27.21
N MET A 769 0.83 -35.29 26.69
CA MET A 769 0.79 -35.82 25.32
C MET A 769 -0.36 -36.82 25.14
N SER A 770 -0.59 -37.67 26.14
CA SER A 770 -1.73 -38.60 26.16
C SER A 770 -3.07 -37.86 26.17
N ILE A 771 -3.21 -36.82 27.01
CA ILE A 771 -4.39 -35.95 27.05
C ILE A 771 -4.66 -35.31 25.68
N ALA A 772 -3.63 -34.72 25.06
CA ALA A 772 -3.76 -34.06 23.75
C ALA A 772 -4.26 -35.04 22.68
N PHE A 773 -3.77 -36.29 22.69
CA PHE A 773 -4.22 -37.30 21.74
C PHE A 773 -5.65 -37.76 22.02
N ILE A 774 -6.01 -38.01 23.29
CA ILE A 774 -7.37 -38.40 23.70
C ILE A 774 -8.40 -37.35 23.24
N LEU A 775 -8.11 -36.07 23.49
CA LEU A 775 -8.98 -34.96 23.07
C LEU A 775 -9.12 -34.90 21.53
N LYS A 776 -8.02 -35.14 20.79
CA LYS A 776 -8.00 -35.14 19.33
C LYS A 776 -8.72 -36.33 18.70
N SER A 777 -8.79 -37.47 19.39
CA SER A 777 -9.50 -38.68 18.97
C SER A 777 -11.02 -38.63 19.21
N GLY A 778 -11.57 -37.48 19.63
CA GLY A 778 -12.96 -37.20 20.02
C GLY A 778 -14.05 -38.22 19.65
N SER A 779 -14.87 -38.57 20.65
CA SER A 779 -16.06 -39.47 20.60
C SER A 779 -15.84 -40.94 20.25
N SER A 780 -14.73 -41.34 19.61
CA SER A 780 -14.40 -42.76 19.35
C SER A 780 -14.06 -43.54 20.64
N LEU A 781 -13.55 -42.84 21.65
CA LEU A 781 -13.19 -43.38 22.97
C LEU A 781 -14.27 -43.19 24.04
N GLY A 782 -15.47 -42.73 23.67
CA GLY A 782 -16.52 -42.32 24.63
C GLY A 782 -17.26 -43.46 25.35
N THR A 783 -16.75 -44.69 25.32
CA THR A 783 -17.35 -45.82 26.06
C THR A 783 -16.71 -45.92 27.44
N GLU A 784 -17.48 -46.25 28.49
CA GLU A 784 -16.94 -46.42 29.86
C GLU A 784 -15.71 -47.35 29.92
N LYS A 785 -15.64 -48.33 29.01
CA LYS A 785 -14.54 -49.29 28.88
C LYS A 785 -13.21 -48.65 28.46
N SER A 786 -13.22 -47.50 27.79
CA SER A 786 -11.99 -46.81 27.39
C SER A 786 -11.27 -46.18 28.59
N GLY A 787 -12.00 -45.85 29.66
CA GLY A 787 -11.41 -45.35 30.91
C GLY A 787 -10.63 -46.40 31.70
N GLU A 788 -10.95 -47.68 31.52
CA GLU A 788 -10.33 -48.86 32.19
C GLU A 788 -8.96 -49.22 31.60
N MET A 789 -8.54 -48.59 30.51
CA MET A 789 -7.22 -48.84 29.96
C MET A 789 -6.14 -48.20 30.84
N LEU A 790 -5.04 -48.91 31.11
CA LEU A 790 -3.88 -48.36 31.78
C LEU A 790 -3.26 -47.25 30.92
N LEU A 791 -2.80 -46.18 31.57
CA LEU A 791 -2.15 -45.08 30.88
C LEU A 791 -0.86 -45.54 30.18
N SER A 792 -0.11 -46.46 30.80
CA SER A 792 1.08 -47.08 30.19
C SER A 792 0.74 -47.86 28.93
N ASP A 793 -0.32 -48.67 28.97
CA ASP A 793 -0.76 -49.48 27.83
C ASP A 793 -1.22 -48.57 26.69
N TYR A 794 -1.91 -47.47 27.00
CA TYR A 794 -2.32 -46.48 26.01
C TYR A 794 -1.11 -45.81 25.34
N MET A 795 -0.13 -45.38 26.14
CA MET A 795 1.09 -44.78 25.60
C MET A 795 1.86 -45.75 24.70
N GLN A 796 1.97 -47.02 25.09
CA GLN A 796 2.71 -48.02 24.32
C GLN A 796 1.96 -48.46 23.06
N SER A 797 0.67 -48.75 23.17
CA SER A 797 -0.12 -49.31 22.06
C SER A 797 -0.67 -48.26 21.09
N VAL A 798 -1.04 -47.08 21.59
CA VAL A 798 -1.68 -46.03 20.78
C VAL A 798 -0.68 -44.95 20.36
N LEU A 799 0.16 -44.49 21.29
CA LEU A 799 1.16 -43.45 20.98
C LEU A 799 2.49 -44.02 20.47
N ALA A 800 2.66 -45.34 20.48
CA ALA A 800 3.87 -46.05 20.08
C ALA A 800 5.14 -45.55 20.82
N GLU A 801 4.98 -45.17 22.09
CA GLU A 801 6.08 -44.76 22.95
C GLU A 801 6.92 -45.97 23.38
N THR A 802 8.24 -45.76 23.52
CA THR A 802 9.15 -46.84 23.91
C THR A 802 8.93 -47.26 25.37
N PRO A 803 9.07 -48.56 25.70
CA PRO A 803 8.83 -49.09 27.06
C PRO A 803 9.85 -48.61 28.10
N GLU A 804 10.92 -47.93 27.70
CA GLU A 804 11.86 -47.21 28.58
C GLU A 804 11.25 -45.92 29.19
N SER A 805 9.92 -45.86 29.31
CA SER A 805 9.21 -44.65 29.68
C SER A 805 9.52 -44.25 31.12
N PHE A 806 9.80 -42.97 31.32
CA PHE A 806 10.04 -42.31 32.61
C PHE A 806 8.80 -42.31 33.55
N MET A 807 7.87 -43.25 33.36
CA MET A 807 6.68 -43.44 34.18
C MET A 807 7.03 -44.29 35.40
N PRO A 808 6.70 -43.84 36.62
CA PRO A 808 6.87 -44.63 37.85
C PRO A 808 6.18 -46.00 37.77
N THR A 809 6.68 -46.98 38.51
CA THR A 809 6.12 -48.35 38.51
C THR A 809 4.66 -48.33 38.98
N THR A 810 4.35 -47.51 39.98
CA THR A 810 2.99 -47.31 40.47
C THR A 810 2.11 -46.66 39.38
N ALA A 811 2.65 -45.74 38.58
CA ALA A 811 1.91 -45.15 37.47
C ALA A 811 1.60 -46.16 36.35
N GLN A 812 2.51 -47.10 36.09
CA GLN A 812 2.31 -48.14 35.07
C GLN A 812 1.26 -49.19 35.48
N LYS A 813 1.12 -49.47 36.78
CA LYS A 813 0.23 -50.53 37.28
C LYS A 813 -1.15 -50.04 37.71
N ASP A 814 -1.21 -48.82 38.26
CA ASP A 814 -2.40 -48.36 38.98
C ASP A 814 -3.07 -47.14 38.29
N VAL A 815 -2.38 -46.41 37.42
CA VAL A 815 -2.94 -45.20 36.75
C VAL A 815 -3.62 -45.59 35.43
N HIS A 816 -4.93 -45.34 35.38
CA HIS A 816 -5.80 -45.61 34.23
C HIS A 816 -6.16 -44.30 33.51
N LEU A 817 -6.76 -44.38 32.32
CA LEU A 817 -7.18 -43.18 31.57
C LEU A 817 -8.23 -42.33 32.30
N TRP A 818 -9.04 -42.93 33.18
CA TRP A 818 -9.92 -42.16 34.06
C TRP A 818 -9.19 -41.45 35.21
N HIS A 819 -7.93 -41.77 35.52
CA HIS A 819 -7.18 -41.17 36.65
C HIS A 819 -6.33 -39.97 36.21
N VAL A 820 -6.35 -39.64 34.91
CA VAL A 820 -5.39 -38.71 34.29
C VAL A 820 -5.46 -37.30 34.88
N ASP A 821 -6.65 -36.76 35.15
CA ASP A 821 -6.83 -35.44 35.78
C ASP A 821 -6.23 -35.42 37.20
N SER A 822 -6.53 -36.44 38.01
CA SER A 822 -5.99 -36.57 39.37
C SER A 822 -4.48 -36.76 39.36
N PHE A 823 -3.95 -37.54 38.42
CA PHE A 823 -2.53 -37.76 38.29
C PHE A 823 -1.76 -36.49 37.89
N VAL A 824 -2.32 -35.68 36.98
CA VAL A 824 -1.77 -34.35 36.65
C VAL A 824 -1.70 -33.44 37.87
N LYS A 825 -2.71 -33.45 38.76
CA LYS A 825 -2.68 -32.66 40.00
C LYS A 825 -1.53 -33.10 40.91
N VAL A 826 -1.33 -34.41 41.07
CA VAL A 826 -0.23 -34.96 41.88
C VAL A 826 1.12 -34.56 41.30
N LEU A 827 1.32 -34.68 39.99
CA LEU A 827 2.56 -34.28 39.33
C LEU A 827 2.84 -32.78 39.49
N LYS A 828 1.82 -31.93 39.33
CA LYS A 828 1.96 -30.47 39.54
C LYS A 828 2.34 -30.13 40.99
N GLN A 829 1.81 -30.84 41.99
CA GLN A 829 2.21 -30.66 43.39
C GLN A 829 3.69 -31.01 43.64
N ILE A 830 4.22 -32.00 42.91
CA ILE A 830 5.63 -32.41 43.03
C ILE A 830 6.55 -31.43 42.28
N VAL A 831 6.10 -30.94 41.12
CA VAL A 831 6.83 -29.94 40.32
C VAL A 831 6.92 -28.60 41.05
N ASN A 832 5.80 -28.10 41.58
CA ASN A 832 5.72 -26.83 42.28
C ASN A 832 5.73 -27.07 43.80
N LYS A 833 6.91 -27.34 44.37
CA LYS A 833 7.06 -27.56 45.83
C LYS A 833 6.64 -26.34 46.67
N ASP A 834 6.76 -25.13 46.14
CA ASP A 834 6.22 -23.91 46.74
C ASP A 834 5.15 -23.31 45.79
N PRO A 835 3.87 -23.27 46.19
CA PRO A 835 2.82 -22.64 45.37
C PRO A 835 3.06 -21.15 45.13
N VAL A 836 3.94 -20.51 45.92
CA VAL A 836 4.30 -19.10 45.80
C VAL A 836 5.42 -18.90 44.78
N ASP A 837 6.20 -19.93 44.41
CA ASP A 837 7.32 -19.78 43.46
C ASP A 837 6.88 -19.24 42.10
N CYS A 838 5.68 -19.60 41.63
CA CYS A 838 5.10 -19.14 40.37
C CYS A 838 4.46 -17.73 40.45
N MET A 839 4.41 -17.10 41.63
CA MET A 839 3.82 -15.77 41.81
C MET A 839 4.84 -14.66 41.49
N ASP A 840 4.36 -13.58 40.88
CA ASP A 840 5.14 -12.38 40.60
C ASP A 840 5.74 -11.81 41.91
N PRO A 841 7.03 -11.37 41.93
CA PRO A 841 7.69 -10.85 43.13
C PRO A 841 6.90 -9.77 43.88
N LYS A 842 6.07 -8.98 43.21
CA LYS A 842 5.22 -7.96 43.85
C LYS A 842 4.19 -8.53 44.84
N TYR A 843 3.88 -9.82 44.74
CA TYR A 843 2.98 -10.53 45.66
C TYR A 843 3.74 -11.33 46.73
N LYS A 844 5.08 -11.28 46.72
CA LYS A 844 5.98 -11.96 47.66
C LYS A 844 6.50 -11.04 48.77
N GLU A 845 5.94 -9.83 48.90
CA GLU A 845 6.32 -8.90 49.95
C GLU A 845 5.93 -9.44 51.34
N GLU A 846 6.79 -9.24 52.33
CA GLU A 846 6.50 -9.65 53.69
C GLU A 846 5.32 -8.84 54.26
N LEU A 847 4.38 -9.54 54.87
CA LEU A 847 3.26 -8.90 55.56
C LEU A 847 3.76 -7.98 56.68
N PRO A 848 3.27 -6.73 56.75
CA PRO A 848 3.49 -5.84 57.89
C PRO A 848 3.16 -6.52 59.22
N ALA A 849 3.94 -6.26 60.26
CA ALA A 849 3.89 -6.97 61.54
C ALA A 849 2.51 -6.90 62.22
N ASP A 850 1.78 -5.81 62.05
CA ASP A 850 0.43 -5.59 62.56
C ASP A 850 -0.62 -6.45 61.83
N LEU A 851 -0.49 -6.62 60.51
CA LEU A 851 -1.36 -7.50 59.72
C LEU A 851 -1.04 -8.97 59.97
N LYS A 852 0.24 -9.31 60.14
CA LYS A 852 0.68 -10.66 60.50
C LYS A 852 0.08 -11.10 61.84
N GLN A 853 0.04 -10.21 62.82
CA GLN A 853 -0.57 -10.50 64.13
C GLN A 853 -2.09 -10.71 64.02
N LYS A 854 -2.81 -9.84 63.29
CA LYS A 854 -4.25 -10.01 63.05
C LYS A 854 -4.59 -11.33 62.36
N LEU A 855 -3.71 -11.79 61.45
CA LEU A 855 -3.86 -13.08 60.75
C LEU A 855 -3.67 -14.27 61.70
N LEU A 856 -2.70 -14.19 62.63
CA LEU A 856 -2.49 -15.20 63.67
C LEU A 856 -3.68 -15.27 64.64
N ASP A 857 -4.25 -14.13 65.02
CA ASP A 857 -5.42 -14.06 65.91
C ASP A 857 -6.70 -14.63 65.26
N VAL A 858 -6.77 -14.63 63.92
CA VAL A 858 -7.85 -15.25 63.14
C VAL A 858 -7.59 -16.74 62.90
N LYS A 859 -6.32 -17.17 62.85
CA LYS A 859 -5.94 -18.58 62.64
C LYS A 859 -6.54 -19.51 63.70
N GLU A 860 -6.64 -19.06 64.94
CA GLU A 860 -7.27 -19.82 66.04
C GLU A 860 -8.78 -20.00 65.88
N LYS A 861 -9.41 -19.28 64.95
CA LYS A 861 -10.86 -19.33 64.68
C LYS A 861 -11.20 -20.01 63.35
N LEU A 862 -10.20 -20.46 62.59
CA LEU A 862 -10.43 -21.12 61.31
C LEU A 862 -10.81 -22.59 61.50
N PRO A 863 -11.73 -23.14 60.69
CA PRO A 863 -12.07 -24.57 60.71
C PRO A 863 -10.85 -25.44 60.43
N ASP A 864 -10.77 -26.64 61.04
CA ASP A 864 -9.65 -27.59 60.94
C ASP A 864 -9.20 -27.89 59.50
N GLN A 865 -10.11 -27.76 58.54
CA GLN A 865 -9.88 -27.91 57.09
C GLN A 865 -8.80 -26.94 56.53
N PHE A 866 -8.49 -25.86 57.25
CA PHE A 866 -7.50 -24.84 56.88
C PHE A 866 -6.22 -24.89 57.73
N VAL A 867 -6.17 -25.73 58.78
CA VAL A 867 -5.11 -25.73 59.80
C VAL A 867 -3.88 -26.55 59.37
N ASP A 868 -4.01 -27.45 58.38
CA ASP A 868 -2.92 -28.30 57.87
C ASP A 868 -1.86 -27.59 57.00
N LEU A 869 -1.93 -26.26 56.86
CA LEU A 869 -0.81 -25.47 56.34
C LEU A 869 0.34 -25.46 57.38
N HIS A 870 1.19 -26.48 57.30
CA HIS A 870 2.47 -26.58 58.02
C HIS A 870 3.39 -25.39 57.65
N LEU A 871 3.28 -24.29 58.41
CA LEU A 871 4.30 -23.25 58.45
C LEU A 871 5.46 -23.74 59.30
N GLY A 872 6.36 -24.54 58.71
CA GLY A 872 7.56 -25.03 59.35
C GLY A 872 8.56 -23.90 59.71
N PRO A 873 9.40 -24.07 60.75
CA PRO A 873 10.29 -23.03 61.22
C PRO A 873 11.59 -23.01 60.39
N ARG A 874 11.74 -22.03 59.50
CA ARG A 874 13.07 -21.61 59.04
C ARG A 874 13.26 -20.11 59.25
N ILE A 875 14.37 -19.85 59.93
CA ILE A 875 14.86 -18.61 60.48
C ILE A 875 15.15 -17.62 59.34
N TRP A 876 14.50 -16.46 59.36
CA TRP A 876 14.87 -15.32 58.53
C TRP A 876 15.94 -14.51 59.26
N PRO A 877 17.11 -14.19 58.66
CA PRO A 877 18.15 -13.42 59.33
C PRO A 877 17.69 -11.96 59.53
N VAL A 878 17.86 -11.50 60.76
CA VAL A 878 17.67 -10.12 61.20
C VAL A 878 18.75 -9.22 60.58
N GLY A 879 18.36 -8.10 59.95
CA GLY A 879 19.32 -7.13 59.41
C GLY A 879 18.76 -5.83 58.84
N VAL A 880 18.45 -4.88 59.73
CA VAL A 880 18.48 -3.40 59.57
C VAL A 880 17.48 -2.73 58.60
N LEU A 881 16.43 -2.18 59.22
CA LEU A 881 15.56 -1.11 58.71
C LEU A 881 16.29 0.24 58.62
N SER A 882 16.11 0.95 57.51
CA SER A 882 16.18 2.40 57.43
C SER A 882 14.86 2.95 56.87
N LYS A 883 14.51 4.15 57.35
CA LYS A 883 13.17 4.74 57.54
C LYS A 883 12.56 5.43 56.31
N HIS A 884 11.22 5.49 56.34
CA HIS A 884 10.27 6.39 55.63
C HIS A 884 9.92 5.94 54.20
N ASN A 885 8.65 5.84 53.79
CA ASN A 885 7.50 6.71 54.08
C ASN A 885 6.16 5.94 54.03
N ARG A 886 5.16 6.44 54.77
CA ARG A 886 3.78 5.95 54.79
C ARG A 886 3.01 6.38 53.53
N ASP A 887 1.95 5.62 53.25
CA ASP A 887 0.71 5.97 52.56
C ASP A 887 0.40 5.10 51.34
N VAL A 888 -0.27 3.96 51.55
CA VAL A 888 -1.25 3.41 50.61
C VAL A 888 -2.36 2.72 51.42
N GLU A 889 -3.57 3.30 51.34
CA GLU A 889 -4.83 2.73 51.81
C GLU A 889 -5.21 1.48 51.00
N GLY A 890 -5.85 0.54 51.69
CA GLY A 890 -5.93 -0.85 51.27
C GLY A 890 -6.90 -1.17 50.12
N PHE A 891 -6.74 -2.40 49.63
CA PHE A 891 -7.81 -3.24 49.11
C PHE A 891 -7.45 -4.69 49.43
N ILE A 892 -8.25 -5.34 50.28
CA ILE A 892 -8.18 -6.77 50.57
C ILE A 892 -9.24 -7.43 49.67
N TRP A 893 -8.83 -8.45 48.91
CA TRP A 893 -9.75 -9.43 48.34
C TRP A 893 -9.57 -10.76 49.06
N THR A 894 -10.69 -11.26 49.59
CA THR A 894 -10.90 -12.61 50.14
C THR A 894 -10.82 -13.69 49.09
#